data_AF-A0A397GV10-F1
#
_entry.id   AF-A0A397GV10-F1
#
_cell.length_a   1.000
_cell.length_b   1.000
_cell.length_c   1.000
_cell.angle_alpha   90.00
_cell.angle_beta   90.00
_cell.angle_gamma   90.00
#
_symmetry.space_group_name_H-M   'P 1'
#
loop_
_entity.id
_entity.type
_entity.pdbx_description
1 polymer ?
#
loop_
_entity_poly.entity_id
_entity_poly.type
_entity_poly.pdbx_seq_one_letter_code
_entity_poly.pdbx_strand_id
1 'polypeptide(L)'
;MIHESDVPTSCHLRSSFDCQFTVDIAAFSLHQDRRNVEHQMHLPYAREAAQLKLVIIGGARGGMSAAVRARRLNENASIIVIERASYISYTNSFVPFSLGSVIERDTLIALQTPAGLSARFNLDVRVCTELVSISREHHSITVRCRKNDTTYDLPYDKMILAQGADPAIPPIAGISKANVFALQTLADLQTIRSFVVRNDCREVVVLGGAFAGLKAVESLYSFGLRVSVAEAGDRLCPEFDPDFANIVQKELTKKGVQIHLGSECRMIAEADASDLCYVELCDGSSLSADLVVVATEPEPRVWHARNAGLEVRKGIAVNAFMQTSDPDIYAVGSVAEVMNSISHVPQVSSMSGPSNRQGHLAADHIFNRATAYPGTCGTHVYHVFHLTGAITGLSVSDLQRIGYDPQSVTIHQPDHAGYFPSSQQLTLRVAFAPASGVLLGAQIVGHSGVDSRMDVLATAMQAGMTVFDLEHLELSRMPQYGSVKDPVNLAGSVGSNLLRGDLHTVLPQDLKGHLHEWQIIDVRSAEHFAQGHLPLARNIPIDSLRSRLDEIEKERPVLVYSRVGYHGYLVYRILVQSGYRAANLDGGLKLFTDGGYQPEVHPTLGLHHGSGKEIKTWVPDALHFRRAIQNTRVRDMEIEIPLPQHPNDPDKPDFSIVQRAWWEAIIKAYEHTDTCPMRMPLEMRIMGGSNVLMAPQRGNHLGTCSIEVLTLQSVTPYWDTFAQEVLDKWMELREWNGQRLNIRPHWAKEWQQFKVDGRPFREYLKTECYGDAIRQFNSVLAKIGQKQGWQRQDLKRMFSNDLFDELVFEDIDL
;
A
#
# COMPACT_ATOMS: atom_id res chain seq x y z
N MET A 1 50.16 4.76 -15.71
CA MET A 1 51.32 5.48 -16.30
C MET A 1 51.29 6.92 -15.78
N ILE A 2 52.16 7.19 -14.78
CA ILE A 2 52.96 8.41 -14.46
C ILE A 2 52.54 9.71 -15.18
N HIS A 3 52.30 10.88 -14.54
CA HIS A 3 53.32 11.70 -13.84
C HIS A 3 52.77 12.85 -12.96
N GLU A 4 53.52 13.11 -11.89
CA GLU A 4 53.69 14.35 -11.07
C GLU A 4 53.99 15.58 -11.94
N SER A 5 53.65 16.82 -11.57
CA SER A 5 54.42 17.76 -10.71
C SER A 5 53.79 19.16 -10.89
N ASP A 6 53.99 20.24 -10.15
CA ASP A 6 54.64 20.62 -8.89
C ASP A 6 54.05 21.99 -8.52
N VAL A 7 53.95 22.27 -7.22
CA VAL A 7 53.70 23.63 -6.67
C VAL A 7 54.93 24.03 -5.86
N PRO A 8 55.37 25.30 -5.91
CA PRO A 8 56.24 25.86 -4.88
C PRO A 8 55.51 26.81 -3.91
N THR A 9 55.62 26.49 -2.61
CA THR A 9 56.13 27.34 -1.47
C THR A 9 55.74 28.83 -1.41
N SER A 10 55.48 29.52 -0.30
CA SER A 10 55.56 29.31 1.17
C SER A 10 55.26 30.68 1.81
N CYS A 11 54.69 30.77 3.03
CA CYS A 11 55.24 31.59 4.13
C CYS A 11 54.44 31.45 5.44
N HIS A 12 55.16 31.38 6.55
CA HIS A 12 54.72 31.16 7.92
C HIS A 12 54.44 32.46 8.70
N LEU A 13 53.63 32.38 9.77
CA LEU A 13 53.95 32.96 11.08
C LEU A 13 53.18 32.23 12.21
N ARG A 14 53.90 31.99 13.32
CA ARG A 14 53.56 31.18 14.50
C ARG A 14 52.98 32.03 15.64
N SER A 15 52.19 31.42 16.52
CA SER A 15 52.41 31.50 17.98
C SER A 15 51.70 30.36 18.73
N SER A 16 52.48 29.74 19.61
CA SER A 16 52.33 28.54 20.42
C SER A 16 51.51 28.72 21.71
N PHE A 17 50.87 27.66 22.21
CA PHE A 17 51.17 26.99 23.50
C PHE A 17 50.43 25.64 23.64
N ASP A 18 51.18 24.64 24.10
CA ASP A 18 50.94 23.18 24.07
C ASP A 18 50.03 22.63 25.19
N CYS A 19 49.28 21.55 24.87
CA CYS A 19 49.58 20.20 25.39
C CYS A 19 48.74 19.12 24.68
N GLN A 20 49.42 18.00 24.38
CA GLN A 20 49.06 16.96 23.41
C GLN A 20 48.30 15.78 24.03
N PHE A 21 47.36 15.20 23.26
CA PHE A 21 47.18 13.75 23.17
C PHE A 21 46.91 13.39 21.70
N THR A 22 47.73 12.48 21.18
CA THR A 22 47.81 12.07 19.78
C THR A 22 46.72 11.04 19.46
N VAL A 23 45.98 11.27 18.37
CA VAL A 23 45.06 10.30 17.76
C VAL A 23 45.80 9.60 16.62
N ASP A 24 45.92 8.29 16.72
CA ASP A 24 46.61 7.43 15.75
C ASP A 24 45.59 6.81 14.80
N ILE A 25 45.69 7.12 13.50
CA ILE A 25 44.92 6.48 12.42
C ILE A 25 45.93 5.98 11.39
N ALA A 26 46.25 4.69 11.44
CA ALA A 26 46.94 4.01 10.36
C ALA A 26 46.48 2.54 10.24
N ALA A 27 45.83 2.26 9.11
CA ALA A 27 45.97 1.09 8.26
C ALA A 27 45.97 -0.32 8.91
N PHE A 28 44.81 -0.99 8.84
CA PHE A 28 44.71 -2.44 8.88
C PHE A 28 45.20 -3.04 7.54
N SER A 29 46.47 -3.43 7.49
CA SER A 29 47.01 -4.39 6.52
C SER A 29 47.66 -5.53 7.31
N LEU A 30 46.97 -6.66 7.35
CA LEU A 30 47.42 -7.86 8.06
C LEU A 30 48.61 -8.48 7.32
N HIS A 31 49.80 -8.29 7.89
CA HIS A 31 51.00 -9.02 7.50
C HIS A 31 50.97 -10.43 8.08
N GLN A 32 51.32 -11.38 7.21
CA GLN A 32 51.66 -12.75 7.54
C GLN A 32 52.83 -12.78 8.52
N ASP A 33 52.68 -13.49 9.64
CA ASP A 33 53.83 -14.04 10.34
C ASP A 33 53.54 -15.50 10.74
N ARG A 34 54.13 -16.41 9.96
CA ARG A 34 54.17 -17.85 10.22
C ARG A 34 55.15 -18.08 11.36
N ARG A 35 54.64 -18.44 12.54
CA ARG A 35 55.44 -19.19 13.53
C ARG A 35 54.69 -20.41 14.01
N ASN A 36 55.33 -21.56 13.77
CA ASN A 36 54.93 -22.88 14.19
C ASN A 36 54.66 -22.92 15.70
N VAL A 37 53.42 -23.19 16.06
CA VAL A 37 53.07 -23.86 17.32
C VAL A 37 52.19 -25.03 16.92
N GLU A 38 52.80 -26.21 16.76
CA GLU A 38 52.07 -27.47 16.68
C GLU A 38 51.43 -27.74 18.05
N HIS A 39 50.25 -27.17 18.29
CA HIS A 39 49.34 -27.73 19.27
C HIS A 39 48.59 -28.88 18.59
N GLN A 40 49.07 -30.11 18.85
CA GLN A 40 48.30 -31.33 18.68
C GLN A 40 46.98 -31.18 19.45
N MET A 41 45.92 -30.75 18.77
CA MET A 41 44.56 -30.98 19.23
C MET A 41 44.27 -32.47 19.03
N HIS A 42 44.59 -33.26 20.06
CA HIS A 42 43.98 -34.57 20.23
C HIS A 42 42.46 -34.39 20.33
N LEU A 43 41.76 -34.56 19.22
CA LEU A 43 40.31 -34.76 19.19
C LEU A 43 40.04 -36.14 19.80
N PRO A 44 39.33 -36.25 20.94
CA PRO A 44 38.91 -37.54 21.45
C PRO A 44 37.68 -37.98 20.65
N TYR A 45 37.88 -38.58 19.48
CA TYR A 45 36.83 -39.28 18.73
C TYR A 45 37.26 -40.71 18.48
N ALA A 46 36.97 -41.58 19.45
CA ALA A 46 36.68 -43.00 19.24
C ALA A 46 36.26 -43.63 20.58
N ARG A 47 35.03 -43.35 21.00
CA ARG A 47 34.19 -44.39 21.61
C ARG A 47 33.02 -44.57 20.65
N GLU A 48 32.68 -45.81 20.32
CA GLU A 48 31.45 -46.18 19.62
C GLU A 48 30.25 -45.72 20.47
N ALA A 49 29.91 -44.44 20.36
CA ALA A 49 28.64 -43.93 20.82
C ALA A 49 27.60 -44.39 19.81
N ALA A 50 26.50 -45.00 20.30
CA ALA A 50 25.38 -45.36 19.46
C ALA A 50 24.98 -44.18 18.57
N GLN A 51 24.73 -44.47 17.30
CA GLN A 51 24.41 -43.48 16.28
C GLN A 51 23.13 -42.74 16.65
N LEU A 52 23.21 -41.47 17.10
CA LEU A 52 22.03 -40.67 17.48
C LEU A 52 20.98 -40.72 16.36
N LYS A 53 19.77 -41.16 16.71
CA LYS A 53 18.63 -41.26 15.81
C LYS A 53 17.65 -40.12 16.05
N LEU A 54 17.67 -39.14 15.15
CA LEU A 54 16.81 -37.97 15.16
C LEU A 54 15.63 -38.17 14.19
N VAL A 55 14.41 -38.14 14.71
CA VAL A 55 13.18 -38.20 13.90
C VAL A 55 12.49 -36.85 13.88
N ILE A 56 12.14 -36.36 12.69
CA ILE A 56 11.53 -35.04 12.49
C ILE A 56 10.18 -35.23 11.80
N ILE A 57 9.11 -34.74 12.42
CA ILE A 57 7.75 -34.86 11.89
C ILE A 57 7.34 -33.53 11.25
N GLY A 58 7.31 -33.50 9.92
CA GLY A 58 7.03 -32.32 9.10
C GLY A 58 8.24 -31.88 8.29
N GLY A 59 8.16 -32.00 6.97
CA GLY A 59 9.19 -31.67 5.98
C GLY A 59 9.07 -30.25 5.39
N ALA A 60 8.44 -29.32 6.13
CA ALA A 60 8.32 -27.91 5.76
C ALA A 60 9.43 -27.05 6.40
N ARG A 61 9.20 -25.74 6.55
CA ARG A 61 10.22 -24.73 6.95
C ARG A 61 10.96 -25.08 8.25
N GLY A 62 10.24 -25.41 9.33
CA GLY A 62 10.85 -25.68 10.64
C GLY A 62 11.63 -27.00 10.65
N GLY A 63 10.98 -28.10 10.28
CA GLY A 63 11.60 -29.42 10.29
C GLY A 63 12.78 -29.56 9.32
N MET A 64 12.70 -28.99 8.11
CA MET A 64 13.84 -29.02 7.18
C MET A 64 15.00 -28.14 7.63
N SER A 65 14.73 -27.01 8.29
CA SER A 65 15.78 -26.20 8.91
C SER A 65 16.55 -27.02 9.94
N ALA A 66 15.83 -27.73 10.81
CA ALA A 66 16.41 -28.61 11.81
C ALA A 66 17.19 -29.77 11.20
N ALA A 67 16.63 -30.47 10.21
CA ALA A 67 17.26 -31.63 9.57
C ALA A 67 18.61 -31.28 8.92
N VAL A 68 18.63 -30.19 8.14
CA VAL A 68 19.82 -29.74 7.43
C VAL A 68 20.85 -29.17 8.40
N ARG A 69 20.42 -28.49 9.47
CA ARG A 69 21.33 -28.05 10.54
C ARG A 69 21.93 -29.24 11.28
N ALA A 70 21.12 -30.21 11.68
CA ALA A 70 21.54 -31.43 12.38
C ALA A 70 22.62 -32.18 11.60
N ARG A 71 22.45 -32.37 10.28
CA ARG A 71 23.49 -33.00 9.45
C ARG A 71 24.82 -32.25 9.52
N ARG A 72 24.81 -30.92 9.39
CA ARG A 72 26.04 -30.10 9.47
C ARG A 72 26.73 -30.17 10.84
N LEU A 73 26.02 -30.57 11.88
CA LEU A 73 26.57 -30.71 13.23
C LEU A 73 27.13 -32.11 13.49
N ASN A 74 26.56 -33.15 12.86
CA ASN A 74 26.98 -34.52 13.06
C ASN A 74 26.72 -35.39 11.81
N GLU A 75 27.80 -35.81 11.15
CA GLU A 75 27.74 -36.67 9.96
C GLU A 75 27.33 -38.11 10.28
N ASN A 76 27.57 -38.54 11.52
CA ASN A 76 27.18 -39.86 11.98
C ASN A 76 25.72 -39.92 12.39
N ALA A 77 25.02 -38.82 12.69
CA ALA A 77 23.61 -38.92 13.12
C ALA A 77 22.72 -39.56 12.04
N SER A 78 21.78 -40.42 12.45
CA SER A 78 20.70 -40.93 11.60
C SER A 78 19.53 -39.94 11.66
N ILE A 79 19.24 -39.26 10.55
CA ILE A 79 18.23 -38.19 10.51
C ILE A 79 17.11 -38.60 9.57
N ILE A 80 15.92 -38.81 10.12
CA ILE A 80 14.74 -39.27 9.40
C ILE A 80 13.67 -38.16 9.43
N VAL A 81 13.19 -37.74 8.26
CA VAL A 81 12.13 -36.75 8.11
C VAL A 81 10.87 -37.45 7.60
N ILE A 82 9.78 -37.33 8.35
CA ILE A 82 8.46 -37.86 8.00
C ILE A 82 7.58 -36.71 7.50
N GLU A 83 7.06 -36.84 6.27
CA GLU A 83 6.18 -35.84 5.66
C GLU A 83 4.91 -36.50 5.09
N ARG A 84 3.74 -36.00 5.49
CA ARG A 84 2.43 -36.54 5.08
C ARG A 84 2.10 -36.23 3.62
N ALA A 85 2.60 -35.09 3.12
CA ALA A 85 2.41 -34.64 1.75
C ALA A 85 3.36 -35.36 0.79
N SER A 86 3.10 -35.22 -0.52
CA SER A 86 3.99 -35.74 -1.58
C SER A 86 5.19 -34.84 -1.87
N TYR A 87 5.23 -33.64 -1.27
CA TYR A 87 6.23 -32.61 -1.49
C TYR A 87 6.77 -32.08 -0.14
N ILE A 88 7.97 -31.49 -0.18
CA ILE A 88 8.74 -31.00 0.97
C ILE A 88 9.33 -29.62 0.64
N SER A 89 9.84 -28.92 1.66
CA SER A 89 10.49 -27.61 1.50
C SER A 89 9.64 -26.62 0.70
N TYR A 90 8.32 -26.69 0.87
CA TYR A 90 7.37 -25.84 0.18
C TYR A 90 7.10 -24.55 0.96
N THR A 91 6.57 -23.53 0.28
CA THR A 91 6.29 -22.23 0.89
C THR A 91 4.82 -21.84 0.75
N ASN A 92 4.06 -22.03 1.83
CA ASN A 92 2.65 -21.62 1.91
C ASN A 92 2.44 -20.12 1.66
N SER A 93 3.42 -19.29 2.00
CA SER A 93 3.35 -17.83 1.82
C SER A 93 3.18 -17.40 0.35
N PHE A 94 3.55 -18.25 -0.61
CA PHE A 94 3.43 -17.97 -2.05
C PHE A 94 2.18 -18.58 -2.71
N VAL A 95 1.43 -19.40 -1.97
CA VAL A 95 0.23 -20.08 -2.50
C VAL A 95 -0.79 -19.07 -3.06
N PRO A 96 -1.13 -17.98 -2.37
CA PRO A 96 -2.03 -16.97 -2.95
C PRO A 96 -1.45 -16.31 -4.21
N PHE A 97 -0.16 -15.97 -4.24
CA PHE A 97 0.46 -15.33 -5.42
C PHE A 97 0.57 -16.26 -6.64
N SER A 98 0.62 -17.57 -6.41
CA SER A 98 0.49 -18.56 -7.48
C SER A 98 -0.92 -18.57 -8.07
N LEU A 99 -1.99 -18.30 -7.29
CA LEU A 99 -3.36 -18.09 -7.80
C LEU A 99 -3.31 -16.99 -8.86
N GLY A 100 -2.86 -15.77 -8.53
CA GLY A 100 -2.90 -14.62 -9.44
C GLY A 100 -2.01 -14.71 -10.68
N SER A 101 -1.41 -15.88 -10.97
CA SER A 101 -0.47 -16.12 -12.08
C SER A 101 0.81 -15.28 -12.01
N VAL A 102 1.14 -14.73 -10.85
CA VAL A 102 2.40 -14.01 -10.61
C VAL A 102 3.59 -14.97 -10.62
N ILE A 103 3.37 -16.21 -10.17
CA ILE A 103 4.33 -17.31 -10.27
C ILE A 103 3.82 -18.29 -11.32
N GLU A 104 4.44 -18.29 -12.50
CA GLU A 104 4.00 -19.07 -13.67
C GLU A 104 4.19 -20.58 -13.54
N ARG A 105 5.00 -21.04 -12.58
CA ARG A 105 5.32 -22.46 -12.39
C ARG A 105 5.20 -22.88 -10.93
N ASP A 106 4.25 -23.77 -10.66
CA ASP A 106 4.06 -24.42 -9.36
C ASP A 106 5.33 -25.14 -8.86
N THR A 107 6.21 -25.58 -9.78
CA THR A 107 7.48 -26.22 -9.45
C THR A 107 8.47 -25.30 -8.74
N LEU A 108 8.28 -23.97 -8.79
CA LEU A 108 9.10 -23.00 -8.04
C LEU A 108 8.75 -22.93 -6.55
N ILE A 109 7.60 -23.48 -6.15
CA ILE A 109 7.12 -23.47 -4.76
C ILE A 109 7.80 -24.59 -3.95
N ALA A 110 8.15 -25.70 -4.60
CA ALA A 110 8.88 -26.83 -4.00
C ALA A 110 10.39 -26.68 -4.23
N LEU A 111 11.09 -26.18 -3.21
CA LEU A 111 12.49 -25.75 -3.36
C LEU A 111 13.49 -26.92 -3.47
N GLN A 112 13.13 -28.13 -3.05
CA GLN A 112 14.02 -29.29 -2.94
C GLN A 112 13.25 -30.61 -3.19
N THR A 113 13.99 -31.66 -3.56
CA THR A 113 13.44 -33.03 -3.70
C THR A 113 14.03 -33.96 -2.65
N PRO A 114 13.32 -35.05 -2.26
CA PRO A 114 13.86 -36.05 -1.34
C PRO A 114 15.21 -36.61 -1.80
N ALA A 115 15.35 -36.92 -3.09
CA ALA A 115 16.60 -37.43 -3.67
C ALA A 115 17.74 -36.41 -3.58
N GLY A 116 17.47 -35.12 -3.86
CA GLY A 116 18.46 -34.06 -3.74
C GLY A 116 18.92 -33.83 -2.30
N LEU A 117 18.01 -33.91 -1.33
CA LEU A 117 18.33 -33.76 0.09
C LEU A 117 19.08 -34.97 0.65
N SER A 118 18.70 -36.18 0.22
CA SER A 118 19.43 -37.40 0.56
C SER A 118 20.86 -37.34 0.00
N ALA A 119 21.05 -37.00 -1.27
CA ALA A 119 22.38 -36.88 -1.87
C ALA A 119 23.25 -35.78 -1.22
N ARG A 120 22.67 -34.63 -0.86
CA ARG A 120 23.41 -33.48 -0.33
C ARG A 120 23.67 -33.54 1.17
N PHE A 121 22.73 -34.09 1.93
CA PHE A 121 22.72 -34.03 3.40
C PHE A 121 22.52 -35.40 4.05
N ASN A 122 22.61 -36.50 3.31
CA ASN A 122 22.44 -37.85 3.83
C ASN A 122 21.19 -37.99 4.74
N LEU A 123 20.07 -37.40 4.30
CA LEU A 123 18.79 -37.42 5.00
C LEU A 123 17.91 -38.56 4.46
N ASP A 124 17.26 -39.29 5.36
CA ASP A 124 16.18 -40.21 5.01
C ASP A 124 14.85 -39.45 5.03
N VAL A 125 14.36 -39.04 3.86
CA VAL A 125 13.13 -38.25 3.74
C VAL A 125 12.00 -39.11 3.19
N ARG A 126 11.00 -39.39 4.04
CA ARG A 126 9.86 -40.25 3.76
C ARG A 126 8.60 -39.42 3.56
N VAL A 127 8.31 -39.11 2.29
CA VAL A 127 7.07 -38.42 1.86
C VAL A 127 5.88 -39.38 1.82
N CYS A 128 4.67 -38.84 1.75
CA CYS A 128 3.41 -39.60 1.84
C CYS A 128 3.36 -40.50 3.09
N THR A 129 4.07 -40.14 4.16
CA THR A 129 4.16 -40.92 5.40
C THR A 129 3.72 -40.03 6.54
N GLU A 130 2.74 -40.47 7.32
CA GLU A 130 2.17 -39.68 8.41
C GLU A 130 2.43 -40.31 9.77
N LEU A 131 2.55 -39.45 10.78
CA LEU A 131 2.57 -39.87 12.17
C LEU A 131 1.17 -40.37 12.56
N VAL A 132 1.10 -41.48 13.29
CA VAL A 132 -0.14 -42.06 13.82
C VAL A 132 -0.18 -41.92 15.33
N SER A 133 0.90 -42.29 16.01
CA SER A 133 0.99 -42.20 17.47
C SER A 133 2.43 -42.01 17.94
N ILE A 134 2.59 -41.50 19.16
CA ILE A 134 3.89 -41.33 19.82
C ILE A 134 3.85 -42.16 21.11
N SER A 135 4.78 -43.10 21.26
CA SER A 135 5.06 -43.78 22.52
C SER A 135 6.32 -43.18 23.16
N ARG A 136 6.12 -42.42 24.24
CA ARG A 136 7.22 -41.82 25.01
C ARG A 136 7.99 -42.86 25.82
N GLU A 137 7.27 -43.77 26.47
CA GLU A 137 7.87 -44.83 27.28
C GLU A 137 8.81 -45.74 26.47
N HIS A 138 8.44 -46.03 25.21
CA HIS A 138 9.23 -46.90 24.35
C HIS A 138 10.15 -46.15 23.38
N HIS A 139 10.23 -44.81 23.48
CA HIS A 139 11.04 -43.97 22.59
C HIS A 139 10.81 -44.32 21.10
N SER A 140 9.55 -44.49 20.73
CA SER A 140 9.16 -44.93 19.38
C SER A 140 7.89 -44.23 18.90
N ILE A 141 7.77 -44.05 17.59
CA ILE A 141 6.57 -43.54 16.94
C ILE A 141 5.99 -44.59 16.01
N THR A 142 4.67 -44.60 15.86
CA THR A 142 4.01 -45.36 14.80
C THR A 142 3.74 -44.44 13.61
N VAL A 143 4.14 -44.86 12.42
CA VAL A 143 3.91 -44.12 11.16
C VAL A 143 3.19 -44.97 10.13
N ARG A 144 2.43 -44.33 9.25
CA ARG A 144 1.70 -44.97 8.14
C ARG A 144 2.13 -44.40 6.80
N CYS A 145 2.57 -45.27 5.89
CA CYS A 145 2.86 -44.90 4.51
C CYS A 145 1.58 -44.94 3.67
N ARG A 146 1.11 -43.78 3.23
CA ARG A 146 -0.14 -43.61 2.48
C ARG A 146 -0.10 -44.19 1.06
N LYS A 147 1.09 -44.52 0.54
CA LYS A 147 1.22 -45.12 -0.81
C LYS A 147 0.84 -46.59 -0.84
N ASN A 148 1.09 -47.32 0.23
CA ASN A 148 0.90 -48.77 0.32
C ASN A 148 0.14 -49.20 1.58
N ASP A 149 -0.38 -48.24 2.35
CA ASP A 149 -1.10 -48.39 3.61
C ASP A 149 -0.36 -49.19 4.70
N THR A 150 0.97 -49.27 4.59
CA THR A 150 1.80 -49.98 5.58
C THR A 150 2.00 -49.14 6.83
N THR A 151 1.79 -49.75 8.00
CA THR A 151 2.00 -49.14 9.30
C THR A 151 3.16 -49.84 10.02
N TYR A 152 4.08 -49.09 10.59
CA TYR A 152 5.25 -49.63 11.30
C TYR A 152 5.75 -48.67 12.38
N ASP A 153 6.48 -49.24 13.33
CA ASP A 153 7.10 -48.48 14.41
C ASP A 153 8.52 -48.02 14.04
N LEU A 154 8.88 -46.82 14.50
CA LEU A 154 10.17 -46.19 14.24
C LEU A 154 10.76 -45.65 15.56
N PRO A 155 11.84 -46.25 16.09
CA PRO A 155 12.47 -45.75 17.31
C PRO A 155 13.21 -44.43 17.06
N TYR A 156 13.35 -43.62 18.10
CA TYR A 156 14.08 -42.35 18.10
C TYR A 156 14.88 -42.16 19.40
N ASP A 157 16.00 -41.46 19.33
CA ASP A 157 16.68 -40.94 20.52
C ASP A 157 16.21 -39.51 20.83
N LYS A 158 15.95 -38.73 19.77
CA LYS A 158 15.40 -37.37 19.83
C LYS A 158 14.34 -37.19 18.76
N MET A 159 13.32 -36.39 19.05
CA MET A 159 12.24 -36.08 18.11
C MET A 159 11.97 -34.58 18.00
N ILE A 160 11.64 -34.10 16.81
CA ILE A 160 11.17 -32.72 16.57
C ILE A 160 9.78 -32.76 15.92
N LEU A 161 8.80 -32.15 16.57
CA LEU A 161 7.45 -31.94 16.07
C LEU A 161 7.39 -30.61 15.31
N ALA A 162 7.25 -30.66 13.99
CA ALA A 162 7.18 -29.52 13.08
C ALA A 162 5.97 -29.61 12.14
N GLN A 163 4.87 -30.17 12.65
CA GLN A 163 3.67 -30.51 11.85
C GLN A 163 2.91 -29.28 11.35
N GLY A 164 3.12 -28.09 11.93
CA GLY A 164 2.39 -26.88 11.55
C GLY A 164 0.95 -26.84 12.04
N ALA A 165 0.07 -26.20 11.27
CA ALA A 165 -1.33 -25.93 11.62
C ALA A 165 -2.26 -26.32 10.46
N ASP A 166 -3.51 -26.66 10.77
CA ASP A 166 -4.62 -26.83 9.81
C ASP A 166 -5.42 -25.52 9.68
N PRO A 167 -6.18 -25.30 8.60
CA PRO A 167 -7.14 -24.19 8.55
C PRO A 167 -8.21 -24.40 9.62
N ALA A 168 -8.53 -23.37 10.41
CA ALA A 168 -9.61 -23.48 11.40
C ALA A 168 -10.97 -23.43 10.70
N ILE A 169 -11.63 -24.57 10.54
CA ILE A 169 -12.96 -24.62 9.92
C ILE A 169 -14.01 -24.22 10.96
N PRO A 170 -14.70 -23.08 10.80
CA PRO A 170 -15.70 -22.64 11.76
C PRO A 170 -16.93 -23.57 11.69
N PRO A 171 -17.66 -23.77 12.81
CA PRO A 171 -18.81 -24.68 12.88
C PRO A 171 -20.07 -24.05 12.24
N ILE A 172 -20.01 -23.76 10.94
CA ILE A 172 -21.08 -23.10 10.17
C ILE A 172 -21.91 -24.16 9.44
N ALA A 173 -23.23 -24.04 9.46
CA ALA A 173 -24.11 -24.92 8.69
C ALA A 173 -23.83 -24.75 7.18
N GLY A 174 -23.57 -25.85 6.47
CA GLY A 174 -23.23 -25.83 5.04
C GLY A 174 -21.74 -25.63 4.73
N ILE A 175 -20.85 -25.57 5.73
CA ILE A 175 -19.40 -25.42 5.53
C ILE A 175 -18.75 -26.59 4.76
N SER A 176 -19.38 -27.76 4.74
CA SER A 176 -18.88 -28.97 4.05
C SER A 176 -19.34 -29.09 2.60
N LYS A 177 -19.95 -28.05 2.03
CA LYS A 177 -20.43 -28.05 0.65
C LYS A 177 -19.28 -28.09 -0.36
N ALA A 178 -19.58 -28.60 -1.56
CA ALA A 178 -18.59 -28.84 -2.59
C ALA A 178 -17.93 -27.56 -3.15
N ASN A 179 -18.56 -26.40 -2.96
CA ASN A 179 -18.07 -25.10 -3.41
C ASN A 179 -17.45 -24.25 -2.27
N VAL A 180 -17.20 -24.86 -1.11
CA VAL A 180 -16.54 -24.23 0.04
C VAL A 180 -15.13 -24.79 0.17
N PHE A 181 -14.13 -23.91 0.19
CA PHE A 181 -12.72 -24.29 0.27
C PHE A 181 -11.99 -23.50 1.35
N ALA A 182 -11.02 -24.13 2.01
CA ALA A 182 -9.99 -23.40 2.75
C ALA A 182 -8.78 -23.18 1.82
N LEU A 183 -8.06 -22.06 1.98
CA LEU A 183 -6.87 -21.77 1.18
C LEU A 183 -5.61 -21.74 2.07
N GLN A 184 -4.84 -22.84 2.08
CA GLN A 184 -3.58 -22.91 2.83
C GLN A 184 -2.42 -23.52 2.03
N THR A 185 -2.72 -24.50 1.19
CA THR A 185 -1.75 -25.31 0.46
C THR A 185 -1.87 -25.14 -1.05
N LEU A 186 -0.84 -25.58 -1.77
CA LEU A 186 -0.86 -25.61 -3.23
C LEU A 186 -1.94 -26.55 -3.79
N ALA A 187 -2.27 -27.62 -3.08
CA ALA A 187 -3.33 -28.53 -3.50
C ALA A 187 -4.71 -27.85 -3.42
N ASP A 188 -4.94 -27.07 -2.37
CA ASP A 188 -6.17 -26.28 -2.21
C ASP A 188 -6.31 -25.29 -3.35
N LEU A 189 -5.22 -24.61 -3.69
CA LEU A 189 -5.14 -23.67 -4.79
C LEU A 189 -5.52 -24.28 -6.14
N GLN A 190 -4.91 -25.43 -6.47
CA GLN A 190 -5.18 -26.14 -7.72
C GLN A 190 -6.63 -26.64 -7.78
N THR A 191 -7.19 -27.02 -6.63
CA THR A 191 -8.58 -27.44 -6.50
C THR A 191 -9.52 -26.26 -6.75
N ILE A 192 -9.28 -25.11 -6.10
CA ILE A 192 -10.04 -23.87 -6.31
C ILE A 192 -9.96 -23.42 -7.77
N ARG A 193 -8.78 -23.39 -8.39
CA ARG A 193 -8.61 -23.06 -9.81
C ARG A 193 -9.43 -23.97 -10.72
N SER A 194 -9.33 -25.27 -10.49
CA SER A 194 -10.08 -26.27 -11.28
C SER A 194 -11.58 -26.09 -11.10
N PHE A 195 -12.03 -25.78 -9.89
CA PHE A 195 -13.44 -25.52 -9.59
C PHE A 195 -13.94 -24.26 -10.29
N VAL A 196 -13.20 -23.15 -10.21
CA VAL A 196 -13.55 -21.87 -10.85
C VAL A 196 -13.73 -22.04 -12.36
N VAL A 197 -12.78 -22.73 -13.02
CA VAL A 197 -12.84 -22.94 -14.48
C VAL A 197 -13.96 -23.90 -14.87
N ARG A 198 -14.15 -25.00 -14.13
CA ARG A 198 -15.17 -26.01 -14.47
C ARG A 198 -16.59 -25.50 -14.32
N ASN A 199 -16.84 -24.61 -13.36
CA ASN A 199 -18.17 -24.11 -13.02
C ASN A 199 -18.41 -22.66 -13.48
N ASP A 200 -17.50 -22.07 -14.28
CA ASP A 200 -17.56 -20.68 -14.76
C ASP A 200 -17.87 -19.65 -13.66
N CYS A 201 -17.24 -19.81 -12.47
CA CYS A 201 -17.53 -18.96 -11.32
C CYS A 201 -17.26 -17.48 -11.61
N ARG A 202 -18.13 -16.60 -11.08
CA ARG A 202 -18.08 -15.14 -11.24
C ARG A 202 -18.05 -14.39 -9.91
N GLU A 203 -18.63 -14.96 -8.86
CA GLU A 203 -18.76 -14.34 -7.54
C GLU A 203 -18.13 -15.24 -6.46
N VAL A 204 -17.36 -14.63 -5.56
CA VAL A 204 -16.73 -15.33 -4.44
C VAL A 204 -16.90 -14.55 -3.15
N VAL A 205 -17.24 -15.28 -2.08
CA VAL A 205 -17.24 -14.75 -0.72
C VAL A 205 -16.03 -15.28 0.03
N VAL A 206 -15.21 -14.38 0.58
CA VAL A 206 -14.11 -14.70 1.49
C VAL A 206 -14.58 -14.50 2.92
N LEU A 207 -14.52 -15.57 3.72
CA LEU A 207 -14.82 -15.52 5.16
C LEU A 207 -13.53 -15.23 5.92
N GLY A 208 -13.45 -14.05 6.54
CA GLY A 208 -12.28 -13.56 7.26
C GLY A 208 -11.52 -12.45 6.51
N GLY A 209 -11.31 -11.33 7.19
CA GLY A 209 -10.68 -10.09 6.71
C GLY A 209 -9.30 -9.81 7.31
N ALA A 210 -8.68 -10.79 7.98
CA ALA A 210 -7.29 -10.72 8.43
C ALA A 210 -6.31 -10.89 7.25
N PHE A 211 -4.99 -10.82 7.51
CA PHE A 211 -3.97 -10.88 6.45
C PHE A 211 -4.04 -12.13 5.56
N ALA A 212 -4.51 -13.27 6.07
CA ALA A 212 -4.72 -14.47 5.26
C ALA A 212 -5.87 -14.26 4.25
N GLY A 213 -6.98 -13.68 4.71
CA GLY A 213 -8.13 -13.33 3.88
C GLY A 213 -7.79 -12.30 2.81
N LEU A 214 -7.04 -11.25 3.15
CA LEU A 214 -6.65 -10.23 2.17
C LEU A 214 -5.79 -10.78 1.04
N LYS A 215 -4.92 -11.76 1.32
CA LYS A 215 -4.17 -12.46 0.29
C LYS A 215 -5.09 -13.26 -0.62
N ALA A 216 -6.10 -13.95 -0.06
CA ALA A 216 -7.10 -14.65 -0.86
C ALA A 216 -7.89 -13.67 -1.73
N VAL A 217 -8.28 -12.52 -1.20
CA VAL A 217 -9.01 -11.46 -1.93
C VAL A 217 -8.25 -11.00 -3.16
N GLU A 218 -6.99 -10.58 -3.01
CA GLU A 218 -6.16 -10.11 -4.13
C GLU A 218 -6.02 -11.21 -5.19
N SER A 219 -5.70 -12.41 -4.75
CA SER A 219 -5.57 -13.58 -5.61
C SER A 219 -6.82 -13.88 -6.43
N LEU A 220 -7.98 -13.96 -5.79
CA LEU A 220 -9.27 -14.25 -6.43
C LEU A 220 -9.73 -13.11 -7.33
N TYR A 221 -9.47 -11.86 -6.93
CA TYR A 221 -9.70 -10.69 -7.75
C TYR A 221 -8.90 -10.75 -9.07
N SER A 222 -7.64 -11.20 -9.03
CA SER A 222 -6.82 -11.39 -10.22
C SER A 222 -7.34 -12.48 -11.17
N PHE A 223 -8.22 -13.39 -10.74
CA PHE A 223 -8.94 -14.31 -11.64
C PHE A 223 -10.12 -13.66 -12.36
N GLY A 224 -10.44 -12.40 -12.05
CA GLY A 224 -11.61 -11.73 -12.58
C GLY A 224 -12.91 -12.08 -11.82
N LEU A 225 -12.81 -12.65 -10.62
CA LEU A 225 -13.97 -12.88 -9.75
C LEU A 225 -14.37 -11.57 -9.06
N ARG A 226 -15.68 -11.36 -8.88
CA ARG A 226 -16.21 -10.34 -7.98
C ARG A 226 -16.09 -10.84 -6.55
N VAL A 227 -15.33 -10.12 -5.74
CA VAL A 227 -14.98 -10.55 -4.38
C VAL A 227 -15.76 -9.77 -3.35
N SER A 228 -16.42 -10.50 -2.45
CA SER A 228 -17.01 -9.96 -1.23
C SER A 228 -16.29 -10.55 -0.02
N VAL A 229 -16.02 -9.73 0.99
CA VAL A 229 -15.39 -10.14 2.26
C VAL A 229 -16.43 -10.04 3.37
N ALA A 230 -16.65 -11.13 4.08
CA ALA A 230 -17.42 -11.15 5.31
C ALA A 230 -16.47 -11.31 6.50
N GLU A 231 -16.40 -10.28 7.34
CA GLU A 231 -15.60 -10.23 8.56
C GLU A 231 -16.54 -10.10 9.77
N ALA A 232 -16.35 -10.99 10.74
CA ALA A 232 -17.15 -11.02 11.96
C ALA A 232 -16.81 -9.84 12.89
N GLY A 233 -15.55 -9.39 12.88
CA GLY A 233 -15.09 -8.21 13.60
C GLY A 233 -15.56 -6.89 12.98
N ASP A 234 -15.36 -5.80 13.71
CA ASP A 234 -15.74 -4.45 13.31
C ASP A 234 -14.79 -3.79 12.28
N ARG A 235 -13.71 -4.48 11.91
CA ARG A 235 -12.70 -3.99 10.97
C ARG A 235 -11.94 -5.12 10.28
N LEU A 236 -11.39 -4.82 9.10
CA LEU A 236 -10.34 -5.64 8.47
C LEU A 236 -9.02 -5.48 9.22
N CYS A 237 -8.06 -6.38 8.98
CA CYS A 237 -6.74 -6.33 9.61
C CYS A 237 -6.81 -6.08 11.14
N PRO A 238 -7.42 -6.97 11.94
CA PRO A 238 -7.58 -6.75 13.39
C PRO A 238 -6.26 -6.49 14.12
N GLU A 239 -5.12 -6.91 13.54
CA GLU A 239 -3.76 -6.64 14.03
C GLU A 239 -3.37 -5.15 13.95
N PHE A 240 -4.01 -4.37 13.08
CA PHE A 240 -3.81 -2.94 12.98
C PHE A 240 -4.73 -2.14 13.90
N ASP A 241 -4.29 -0.93 14.23
CA ASP A 241 -5.17 0.09 14.79
C ASP A 241 -6.29 0.43 13.78
N PRO A 242 -7.50 0.80 14.24
CA PRO A 242 -8.65 1.03 13.38
C PRO A 242 -8.40 2.00 12.22
N ASP A 243 -7.62 3.05 12.46
CA ASP A 243 -7.28 4.05 11.45
C ASP A 243 -6.31 3.51 10.38
N PHE A 244 -5.37 2.64 10.73
CA PHE A 244 -4.51 1.95 9.78
C PHE A 244 -5.28 0.90 8.97
N ALA A 245 -6.17 0.13 9.62
CA ALA A 245 -7.06 -0.80 8.96
C ALA A 245 -7.97 -0.12 7.93
N ASN A 246 -8.48 1.07 8.26
CA ASN A 246 -9.36 1.80 7.35
C ASN A 246 -8.64 2.30 6.08
N ILE A 247 -7.34 2.59 6.13
CA ILE A 247 -6.54 2.91 4.93
C ILE A 247 -6.57 1.72 3.95
N VAL A 248 -6.44 0.50 4.47
CA VAL A 248 -6.48 -0.75 3.68
C VAL A 248 -7.88 -0.99 3.13
N GLN A 249 -8.91 -0.81 3.97
CA GLN A 249 -10.31 -0.94 3.57
C GLN A 249 -10.65 -0.02 2.39
N LYS A 250 -10.21 1.25 2.43
CA LYS A 250 -10.44 2.22 1.34
C LYS A 250 -9.82 1.75 0.02
N GLU A 251 -8.64 1.14 0.03
CA GLU A 251 -8.01 0.61 -1.18
C GLU A 251 -8.80 -0.57 -1.76
N LEU A 252 -9.25 -1.50 -0.90
CA LEU A 252 -10.10 -2.62 -1.30
C LEU A 252 -11.42 -2.13 -1.92
N THR A 253 -12.11 -1.18 -1.27
CA THR A 253 -13.34 -0.60 -1.79
C THR A 253 -13.12 0.13 -3.12
N LYS A 254 -12.00 0.85 -3.28
CA LYS A 254 -11.63 1.52 -4.53
C LYS A 254 -11.45 0.54 -5.69
N LYS A 255 -11.05 -0.70 -5.41
CA LYS A 255 -10.97 -1.80 -6.39
C LYS A 255 -12.29 -2.53 -6.61
N GLY A 256 -13.36 -2.14 -5.93
CA GLY A 256 -14.69 -2.74 -6.08
C GLY A 256 -14.90 -4.00 -5.25
N VAL A 257 -14.02 -4.30 -4.29
CA VAL A 257 -14.25 -5.36 -3.30
C VAL A 257 -15.37 -4.92 -2.36
N GLN A 258 -16.38 -5.77 -2.18
CA GLN A 258 -17.46 -5.51 -1.22
C GLN A 258 -17.02 -5.99 0.16
N ILE A 259 -17.25 -5.17 1.19
CA ILE A 259 -16.73 -5.42 2.55
C ILE A 259 -17.89 -5.35 3.52
N HIS A 260 -18.12 -6.45 4.24
CA HIS A 260 -19.17 -6.61 5.23
C HIS A 260 -18.50 -6.83 6.59
N LEU A 261 -18.56 -5.81 7.45
CA LEU A 261 -17.95 -5.78 8.79
C LEU A 261 -19.03 -5.99 9.85
N GLY A 262 -18.67 -6.60 10.97
CA GLY A 262 -19.64 -6.98 12.00
C GLY A 262 -20.64 -8.02 11.49
N SER A 263 -20.27 -8.76 10.45
CA SER A 263 -21.15 -9.63 9.69
C SER A 263 -20.61 -11.07 9.71
N GLU A 264 -20.89 -11.79 10.80
CA GLU A 264 -20.56 -13.20 10.93
C GLU A 264 -21.40 -14.05 9.96
N CYS A 265 -20.78 -15.02 9.29
CA CYS A 265 -21.51 -15.99 8.47
C CYS A 265 -22.26 -16.99 9.36
N ARG A 266 -23.59 -17.02 9.24
CA ARG A 266 -24.47 -17.91 9.99
C ARG A 266 -24.64 -19.27 9.32
N MET A 267 -24.85 -19.26 8.01
CA MET A 267 -24.99 -20.47 7.22
C MET A 267 -24.66 -20.25 5.75
N ILE A 268 -24.32 -21.34 5.08
CA ILE A 268 -24.13 -21.41 3.63
C ILE A 268 -25.27 -22.28 3.09
N ALA A 269 -26.24 -21.68 2.40
CA ALA A 269 -27.43 -22.32 1.82
C ALA A 269 -27.22 -22.65 0.33
N GLU A 270 -27.96 -23.63 -0.20
CA GLU A 270 -28.07 -23.87 -1.65
C GLU A 270 -29.28 -23.10 -2.18
N ALA A 271 -29.22 -22.62 -3.42
CA ALA A 271 -30.39 -22.07 -4.07
C ALA A 271 -31.26 -23.19 -4.66
N ASP A 272 -32.57 -23.14 -4.46
CA ASP A 272 -33.54 -24.18 -4.88
C ASP A 272 -33.67 -24.38 -6.41
N ALA A 273 -32.86 -23.72 -7.24
CA ALA A 273 -32.89 -23.87 -8.70
C ALA A 273 -31.58 -23.48 -9.44
N SER A 274 -30.48 -23.19 -8.75
CA SER A 274 -29.20 -22.79 -9.35
C SER A 274 -28.01 -23.35 -8.55
N ASP A 275 -26.88 -23.64 -9.20
CA ASP A 275 -25.63 -24.06 -8.55
C ASP A 275 -24.99 -22.98 -7.65
N LEU A 276 -25.67 -21.84 -7.45
CA LEU A 276 -25.28 -20.75 -6.55
C LEU A 276 -25.56 -21.10 -5.09
N CYS A 277 -24.61 -20.76 -4.21
CA CYS A 277 -24.83 -20.77 -2.77
C CYS A 277 -25.11 -19.35 -2.25
N TYR A 278 -25.85 -19.27 -1.14
CA TYR A 278 -26.04 -18.03 -0.41
C TYR A 278 -25.35 -18.09 0.94
N VAL A 279 -24.51 -17.09 1.22
CA VAL A 279 -23.91 -16.88 2.53
C VAL A 279 -24.84 -15.95 3.32
N GLU A 280 -25.58 -16.51 4.27
CA GLU A 280 -26.42 -15.73 5.18
C GLU A 280 -25.56 -15.17 6.32
N LEU A 281 -25.67 -13.86 6.54
CA LEU A 281 -24.94 -13.13 7.56
C LEU A 281 -25.80 -12.96 8.83
N CYS A 282 -25.18 -12.65 9.95
CA CYS A 282 -25.85 -12.53 11.25
C CYS A 282 -26.89 -11.40 11.31
N ASP A 283 -26.80 -10.41 10.42
CA ASP A 283 -27.76 -9.31 10.27
C ASP A 283 -28.99 -9.67 9.40
N GLY A 284 -29.04 -10.91 8.89
CA GLY A 284 -30.11 -11.41 8.02
C GLY A 284 -29.95 -11.06 6.55
N SER A 285 -28.87 -10.36 6.16
CA SER A 285 -28.52 -10.17 4.76
C SER A 285 -27.89 -11.42 4.17
N SER A 286 -27.99 -11.58 2.84
CA SER A 286 -27.45 -12.74 2.12
C SER A 286 -26.58 -12.30 0.96
N LEU A 287 -25.42 -12.97 0.81
CA LEU A 287 -24.50 -12.78 -0.31
C LEU A 287 -24.59 -13.96 -1.26
N SER A 288 -24.78 -13.67 -2.55
CA SER A 288 -24.66 -14.67 -3.62
C SER A 288 -23.19 -15.03 -3.84
N ALA A 289 -22.90 -16.32 -3.98
CA ALA A 289 -21.56 -16.79 -4.27
C ALA A 289 -21.57 -18.10 -5.08
N ASP A 290 -20.74 -18.18 -6.11
CA ASP A 290 -20.42 -19.45 -6.77
C ASP A 290 -19.41 -20.24 -5.93
N LEU A 291 -18.56 -19.53 -5.21
CA LEU A 291 -17.41 -20.03 -4.47
C LEU A 291 -17.35 -19.38 -3.08
N VAL A 292 -17.05 -20.15 -2.03
CA VAL A 292 -16.75 -19.61 -0.70
C VAL A 292 -15.34 -20.02 -0.30
N VAL A 293 -14.54 -19.05 0.14
CA VAL A 293 -13.17 -19.29 0.64
C VAL A 293 -13.08 -18.95 2.11
N VAL A 294 -12.75 -19.94 2.93
CA VAL A 294 -12.53 -19.81 4.38
C VAL A 294 -11.08 -19.41 4.62
N ALA A 295 -10.87 -18.21 5.18
CA ALA A 295 -9.55 -17.63 5.44
C ALA A 295 -9.41 -17.20 6.92
N THR A 296 -9.63 -18.17 7.81
CA THR A 296 -9.55 -18.03 9.27
C THR A 296 -8.14 -18.30 9.80
N GLU A 297 -7.88 -17.93 11.06
CA GLU A 297 -6.61 -18.18 11.73
C GLU A 297 -6.33 -19.70 11.82
N PRO A 298 -5.13 -20.20 11.43
CA PRO A 298 -4.83 -21.62 11.48
C PRO A 298 -4.81 -22.21 12.90
N GLU A 299 -5.31 -23.44 13.05
CA GLU A 299 -5.29 -24.19 14.30
C GLU A 299 -4.06 -25.13 14.39
N PRO A 300 -3.24 -25.06 15.45
CA PRO A 300 -2.05 -25.89 15.61
C PRO A 300 -2.33 -27.40 15.68
N ARG A 301 -1.54 -28.21 14.96
CA ARG A 301 -1.67 -29.68 14.97
C ARG A 301 -1.12 -30.30 16.26
N VAL A 302 -1.90 -30.22 17.33
CA VAL A 302 -1.48 -30.64 18.68
C VAL A 302 -2.00 -32.02 19.10
N TRP A 303 -2.87 -32.65 18.32
CA TRP A 303 -3.53 -33.92 18.68
C TRP A 303 -2.53 -35.02 19.06
N HIS A 304 -1.49 -35.24 18.23
CA HIS A 304 -0.45 -36.24 18.51
C HIS A 304 0.28 -35.96 19.84
N ALA A 305 0.62 -34.70 20.09
CA ALA A 305 1.32 -34.29 21.30
C ALA A 305 0.45 -34.44 22.55
N ARG A 306 -0.82 -34.03 22.45
CA ARG A 306 -1.81 -34.16 23.53
C ARG A 306 -2.02 -35.62 23.91
N ASN A 307 -2.19 -36.50 22.93
CA ASN A 307 -2.37 -37.94 23.17
C ASN A 307 -1.10 -38.62 23.70
N ALA A 308 0.07 -38.08 23.39
CA ALA A 308 1.34 -38.49 24.00
C ALA A 308 1.53 -37.95 25.43
N GLY A 309 0.59 -37.18 25.97
CA GLY A 309 0.69 -36.57 27.30
C GLY A 309 1.73 -35.45 27.39
N LEU A 310 2.05 -34.77 26.28
CA LEU A 310 2.82 -33.52 26.31
C LEU A 310 1.93 -32.35 26.76
N GLU A 311 2.55 -31.35 27.38
CA GLU A 311 1.85 -30.13 27.76
C GLU A 311 1.42 -29.34 26.51
N VAL A 312 0.11 -29.11 26.40
CA VAL A 312 -0.52 -28.42 25.27
C VAL A 312 -1.48 -27.37 25.81
N ARG A 313 -1.34 -26.13 25.32
CA ARG A 313 -2.26 -25.00 25.54
C ARG A 313 -2.93 -24.65 24.20
N LYS A 314 -2.69 -23.45 23.65
CA LYS A 314 -3.06 -23.13 22.24
C LYS A 314 -2.16 -23.89 21.26
N GLY A 315 -0.89 -24.08 21.60
CA GLY A 315 0.08 -24.92 20.89
C GLY A 315 0.78 -25.90 21.85
N ILE A 316 1.78 -26.63 21.37
CA ILE A 316 2.67 -27.41 22.23
C ILE A 316 3.53 -26.43 23.04
N ALA A 317 3.47 -26.53 24.37
CA ALA A 317 4.26 -25.69 25.24
C ALA A 317 5.75 -26.05 25.11
N VAL A 318 6.59 -25.04 24.91
CA VAL A 318 8.05 -25.22 24.83
C VAL A 318 8.80 -24.24 25.71
N ASN A 319 10.00 -24.62 26.15
CA ASN A 319 10.95 -23.72 26.79
C ASN A 319 11.70 -22.86 25.75
N ALA A 320 12.60 -21.99 26.20
CA ALA A 320 13.40 -21.13 25.33
C ALA A 320 14.32 -21.89 24.36
N PHE A 321 14.55 -23.19 24.57
CA PHE A 321 15.36 -24.05 23.69
C PHE A 321 14.52 -24.94 22.77
N MET A 322 13.22 -24.65 22.67
CA MET A 322 12.23 -25.38 21.87
C MET A 322 11.94 -26.82 22.37
N GLN A 323 12.39 -27.18 23.57
CA GLN A 323 12.05 -28.46 24.20
C GLN A 323 10.64 -28.42 24.77
N THR A 324 9.93 -29.55 24.64
CA THR A 324 8.61 -29.74 25.24
C THR A 324 8.72 -30.12 26.73
N SER A 325 7.61 -30.52 27.35
CA SER A 325 7.60 -31.14 28.67
C SER A 325 8.36 -32.48 28.75
N ASP A 326 8.75 -33.03 27.59
CA ASP A 326 9.66 -34.18 27.48
C ASP A 326 11.04 -33.74 26.97
N PRO A 327 12.16 -34.08 27.65
CA PRO A 327 13.50 -33.64 27.28
C PRO A 327 14.03 -34.21 25.95
N ASP A 328 13.40 -35.27 25.44
CA ASP A 328 13.75 -35.92 24.18
C ASP A 328 12.89 -35.45 23.00
N ILE A 329 11.85 -34.66 23.27
CA ILE A 329 10.92 -34.14 22.26
C ILE A 329 10.95 -32.61 22.22
N TYR A 330 11.08 -32.08 21.00
CA TYR A 330 11.08 -30.66 20.70
C TYR A 330 9.86 -30.32 19.84
N ALA A 331 9.42 -29.06 19.84
CA ALA A 331 8.41 -28.57 18.92
C ALA A 331 8.83 -27.23 18.32
N VAL A 332 8.60 -27.05 17.01
CA VAL A 332 9.00 -25.84 16.27
C VAL A 332 7.96 -25.43 15.23
N GLY A 333 7.91 -24.15 14.89
CA GLY A 333 6.98 -23.56 13.92
C GLY A 333 5.56 -23.41 14.47
N SER A 334 4.56 -23.40 13.59
CA SER A 334 3.15 -23.10 13.94
C SER A 334 2.48 -24.10 14.89
N VAL A 335 3.18 -25.16 15.30
CA VAL A 335 2.71 -26.11 16.31
C VAL A 335 3.21 -25.75 17.72
N ALA A 336 4.32 -25.00 17.81
CA ALA A 336 4.92 -24.61 19.07
C ALA A 336 4.35 -23.27 19.57
N GLU A 337 4.15 -23.18 20.87
CA GLU A 337 3.78 -21.94 21.55
C GLU A 337 5.04 -21.28 22.11
N VAL A 338 5.37 -20.09 21.60
CA VAL A 338 6.59 -19.35 21.93
C VAL A 338 6.25 -18.00 22.56
N MET A 339 7.18 -17.45 23.34
CA MET A 339 6.96 -16.17 24.00
C MET A 339 6.89 -15.01 22.98
N ASN A 340 5.87 -14.15 23.08
CA ASN A 340 5.90 -12.84 22.46
C ASN A 340 6.91 -11.95 23.22
N SER A 341 7.88 -11.39 22.52
CA SER A 341 8.94 -10.59 23.16
C SER A 341 8.46 -9.24 23.70
N ILE A 342 7.30 -8.76 23.26
CA ILE A 342 6.70 -7.49 23.69
C ILE A 342 5.67 -7.72 24.80
N SER A 343 4.65 -8.56 24.57
CA SER A 343 3.60 -8.78 25.56
C SER A 343 4.00 -9.71 26.70
N HIS A 344 5.07 -10.49 26.51
CA HIS A 344 5.46 -11.56 27.42
C HIS A 344 4.35 -12.61 27.65
N VAL A 345 3.48 -12.77 26.65
CA VAL A 345 2.44 -13.81 26.63
C VAL A 345 2.83 -14.90 25.63
N PRO A 346 2.70 -16.19 25.97
CA PRO A 346 2.85 -17.29 25.03
C PRO A 346 1.87 -17.17 23.86
N GLN A 347 2.36 -17.35 22.64
CA GLN A 347 1.57 -17.27 21.42
C GLN A 347 2.01 -18.33 20.41
N VAL A 348 1.09 -18.70 19.52
CA VAL A 348 1.41 -19.52 18.37
C VAL A 348 1.55 -18.61 17.15
N SER A 349 2.68 -18.71 16.46
CA SER A 349 2.96 -17.91 15.26
C SER A 349 3.08 -18.80 14.05
N SER A 350 2.32 -18.48 13.00
CA SER A 350 2.40 -19.18 11.71
C SER A 350 3.47 -18.64 10.76
N MET A 351 4.45 -17.90 11.28
CA MET A 351 5.45 -17.22 10.48
C MET A 351 6.64 -18.10 10.11
N SER A 352 7.03 -18.03 8.83
CA SER A 352 8.08 -18.88 8.24
C SER A 352 9.48 -18.55 8.77
N GLY A 353 9.80 -17.28 8.99
CA GLY A 353 11.08 -16.82 9.57
C GLY A 353 11.31 -17.38 10.97
N PRO A 354 10.41 -17.11 11.94
CA PRO A 354 10.40 -17.75 13.26
C PRO A 354 10.51 -19.27 13.17
N SER A 355 9.66 -19.94 12.39
CA SER A 355 9.69 -21.40 12.22
C SER A 355 11.07 -21.93 11.81
N ASN A 356 11.72 -21.25 10.85
CA ASN A 356 13.04 -21.65 10.35
C ASN A 356 14.12 -21.49 11.43
N ARG A 357 14.14 -20.36 12.16
CA ARG A 357 15.09 -20.11 13.26
C ARG A 357 14.88 -21.08 14.42
N GLN A 358 13.64 -21.37 14.79
CA GLN A 358 13.30 -22.32 15.84
C GLN A 358 13.82 -23.73 15.50
N GLY A 359 13.62 -24.19 14.26
CA GLY A 359 14.18 -25.48 13.80
C GLY A 359 15.70 -25.55 13.89
N HIS A 360 16.39 -24.46 13.54
CA HIS A 360 17.84 -24.36 13.67
C HIS A 360 18.29 -24.47 15.14
N LEU A 361 17.62 -23.74 16.04
CA LEU A 361 17.93 -23.71 17.47
C LEU A 361 17.66 -25.05 18.16
N ALA A 362 16.57 -25.73 17.78
CA ALA A 362 16.27 -27.07 18.29
C ALA A 362 17.38 -28.07 17.94
N ALA A 363 17.86 -28.03 16.69
CA ALA A 363 19.01 -28.85 16.28
C ALA A 363 20.28 -28.49 17.07
N ASP A 364 20.58 -27.20 17.24
CA ASP A 364 21.72 -26.76 18.05
C ASP A 364 21.63 -27.28 19.49
N HIS A 365 20.46 -27.20 20.12
CA HIS A 365 20.26 -27.71 21.47
C HIS A 365 20.45 -29.23 21.57
N ILE A 366 19.92 -30.01 20.61
CA ILE A 366 20.11 -31.47 20.54
C ILE A 366 21.59 -31.86 20.51
N PHE A 367 22.44 -31.07 19.84
CA PHE A 367 23.88 -31.30 19.73
C PHE A 367 24.71 -30.45 20.70
N ASN A 368 24.17 -30.11 21.87
CA ASN A 368 24.86 -29.43 22.97
C ASN A 368 25.42 -28.03 22.61
N ARG A 369 24.73 -27.29 21.75
CA ARG A 369 25.04 -25.89 21.36
C ARG A 369 23.89 -24.95 21.76
N ALA A 370 23.42 -25.08 22.99
CA ALA A 370 22.23 -24.40 23.48
C ALA A 370 22.29 -22.87 23.25
N THR A 371 21.30 -22.34 22.53
CA THR A 371 21.06 -20.91 22.36
C THR A 371 19.58 -20.64 22.63
N ALA A 372 19.28 -19.71 23.52
CA ALA A 372 17.91 -19.38 23.87
C ALA A 372 17.23 -18.64 22.72
N TYR A 373 15.98 -19.00 22.45
CA TYR A 373 15.12 -18.28 21.53
C TYR A 373 14.65 -16.97 22.17
N PRO A 374 14.92 -15.80 21.56
CA PRO A 374 14.58 -14.51 22.14
C PRO A 374 13.07 -14.19 22.13
N GLY A 375 12.25 -15.10 21.59
CA GLY A 375 10.82 -14.87 21.36
C GLY A 375 10.54 -14.32 19.96
N THR A 376 9.30 -13.90 19.74
CA THR A 376 8.81 -13.34 18.47
C THR A 376 8.17 -11.98 18.69
N CYS A 377 8.64 -10.96 17.95
CA CYS A 377 8.00 -9.63 17.93
C CYS A 377 6.70 -9.60 17.10
N GLY A 378 6.42 -10.62 16.29
CA GLY A 378 5.23 -10.63 15.43
C GLY A 378 5.36 -9.73 14.21
N THR A 379 6.55 -9.68 13.58
CA THR A 379 6.75 -8.92 12.35
C THR A 379 6.00 -9.56 11.17
N HIS A 380 5.09 -8.82 10.56
CA HIS A 380 4.30 -9.22 9.40
C HIS A 380 4.33 -8.14 8.33
N VAL A 381 4.37 -8.57 7.09
CA VAL A 381 4.18 -7.72 5.91
C VAL A 381 3.20 -8.39 4.98
N TYR A 382 2.34 -7.60 4.37
CA TYR A 382 1.37 -8.05 3.40
C TYR A 382 1.21 -7.02 2.30
N HIS A 383 0.90 -7.53 1.12
CA HIS A 383 0.61 -6.76 -0.06
C HIS A 383 -0.88 -6.90 -0.36
N VAL A 384 -1.49 -5.80 -0.81
CA VAL A 384 -2.87 -5.77 -1.28
C VAL A 384 -2.97 -4.69 -2.36
N PHE A 385 -3.05 -5.14 -3.60
CA PHE A 385 -3.12 -4.34 -4.81
C PHE A 385 -1.92 -3.41 -5.06
N HIS A 386 -1.97 -2.19 -4.51
CA HIS A 386 -0.92 -1.20 -4.64
C HIS A 386 -0.37 -0.76 -3.29
N LEU A 387 -0.97 -1.25 -2.21
CA LEU A 387 -0.53 -0.97 -0.86
C LEU A 387 0.24 -2.15 -0.29
N THR A 388 1.28 -1.82 0.45
CA THR A 388 1.95 -2.72 1.37
C THR A 388 1.63 -2.25 2.78
N GLY A 389 1.13 -3.16 3.60
CA GLY A 389 0.94 -2.96 5.03
C GLY A 389 1.93 -3.82 5.81
N ALA A 390 2.43 -3.31 6.91
CA ALA A 390 3.32 -4.06 7.79
C ALA A 390 3.13 -3.68 9.26
N ILE A 391 3.34 -4.65 10.15
CA ILE A 391 3.33 -4.48 11.61
C ILE A 391 4.52 -5.22 12.22
N THR A 392 5.07 -4.69 13.30
CA THR A 392 5.94 -5.42 14.23
C THR A 392 5.65 -4.96 15.65
N GLY A 393 5.80 -5.85 16.63
CA GLY A 393 5.31 -5.61 17.99
C GLY A 393 3.78 -5.63 18.03
N LEU A 394 3.19 -4.74 18.82
CA LEU A 394 1.73 -4.65 19.00
C LEU A 394 1.18 -3.28 18.55
N SER A 395 -0.07 -3.26 18.10
CA SER A 395 -0.78 -2.00 17.85
C SER A 395 -1.05 -1.24 19.16
N VAL A 396 -1.36 0.06 19.07
CA VAL A 396 -1.69 0.86 20.27
C VAL A 396 -2.93 0.27 20.95
N SER A 397 -3.93 -0.10 20.17
CA SER A 397 -5.17 -0.73 20.64
C SER A 397 -4.90 -2.06 21.35
N ASP A 398 -3.98 -2.88 20.83
CA ASP A 398 -3.62 -4.16 21.44
C ASP A 398 -2.87 -3.98 22.76
N LEU A 399 -1.91 -3.05 22.80
CA LEU A 399 -1.18 -2.68 24.01
C LEU A 399 -2.15 -2.21 25.11
N GLN A 400 -3.08 -1.32 24.77
CA GLN A 400 -4.11 -0.84 25.71
C GLN A 400 -5.00 -1.97 26.22
N ARG A 401 -5.41 -2.88 25.34
CA ARG A 401 -6.24 -4.05 25.71
C ARG A 401 -5.55 -5.00 26.68
N ILE A 402 -4.23 -5.12 26.63
CA ILE A 402 -3.45 -5.92 27.58
C ILE A 402 -2.95 -5.10 28.80
N GLY A 403 -3.44 -3.88 28.99
CA GLY A 403 -3.20 -3.05 30.17
C GLY A 403 -1.94 -2.17 30.12
N TYR A 404 -1.30 -2.02 28.96
CA TYR A 404 -0.23 -1.05 28.77
C TYR A 404 -0.82 0.31 28.39
N ASP A 405 -0.21 1.40 28.85
CA ASP A 405 -0.55 2.76 28.43
C ASP A 405 0.60 3.34 27.58
N PRO A 406 0.68 2.98 26.28
CA PRO A 406 1.79 3.43 25.44
C PRO A 406 1.62 4.88 24.98
N GLN A 407 2.73 5.57 24.77
CA GLN A 407 2.76 6.75 23.92
C GLN A 407 2.92 6.30 22.46
N SER A 408 2.40 7.11 21.52
CA SER A 408 2.60 6.83 20.09
C SER A 408 2.70 8.11 19.27
N VAL A 409 3.35 7.99 18.11
CA VAL A 409 3.47 9.09 17.13
C VAL A 409 3.18 8.56 15.74
N THR A 410 2.44 9.34 14.95
CA THR A 410 2.13 9.02 13.55
C THR A 410 2.72 10.08 12.61
N ILE A 411 3.51 9.63 11.63
CA ILE A 411 4.11 10.50 10.62
C ILE A 411 3.70 10.07 9.21
N HIS A 412 3.66 11.05 8.31
CA HIS A 412 3.48 10.80 6.88
C HIS A 412 4.66 11.34 6.08
N GLN A 413 5.55 10.46 5.65
CA GLN A 413 6.81 10.83 5.00
C GLN A 413 6.92 10.17 3.63
N PRO A 414 7.60 10.81 2.68
CA PRO A 414 7.89 10.16 1.41
C PRO A 414 8.81 8.95 1.64
N ASP A 415 8.64 7.91 0.82
CA ASP A 415 9.44 6.70 0.84
C ASP A 415 10.92 6.98 0.51
N HIS A 416 11.18 7.97 -0.35
CA HIS A 416 12.51 8.48 -0.68
C HIS A 416 12.49 10.01 -0.90
N ALA A 417 13.54 10.62 -1.48
CA ALA A 417 13.60 12.07 -1.61
C ALA A 417 12.46 12.62 -2.49
N GLY A 418 11.64 13.53 -1.96
CA GLY A 418 10.40 13.98 -2.64
C GLY A 418 10.59 14.72 -3.97
N TYR A 419 11.79 15.21 -4.28
CA TYR A 419 12.11 15.80 -5.58
C TYR A 419 12.50 14.75 -6.65
N PHE A 420 12.69 13.49 -6.23
CA PHE A 420 13.01 12.39 -7.13
C PHE A 420 11.71 11.75 -7.68
N PRO A 421 11.68 11.30 -8.95
CA PRO A 421 10.47 10.76 -9.56
C PRO A 421 9.83 9.61 -8.79
N SER A 422 8.51 9.52 -8.86
CA SER A 422 7.71 8.43 -8.28
C SER A 422 7.75 8.32 -6.75
N SER A 423 8.20 9.35 -6.04
CA SER A 423 8.11 9.38 -4.58
C SER A 423 6.66 9.26 -4.10
N GLN A 424 6.42 8.31 -3.20
CA GLN A 424 5.12 8.01 -2.63
C GLN A 424 5.15 8.17 -1.12
N GLN A 425 4.03 8.61 -0.54
CA GLN A 425 3.94 8.81 0.89
C GLN A 425 3.68 7.48 1.63
N LEU A 426 4.40 7.30 2.73
CA LEU A 426 4.21 6.29 3.77
C LEU A 426 3.43 6.88 4.93
N THR A 427 2.62 6.06 5.59
CA THR A 427 2.03 6.37 6.91
C THR A 427 2.65 5.41 7.91
N LEU A 428 3.41 5.93 8.88
CA LEU A 428 4.13 5.16 9.90
C LEU A 428 3.67 5.60 11.28
N ARG A 429 3.28 4.65 12.12
CA ARG A 429 3.07 4.83 13.56
C ARG A 429 4.10 4.03 14.34
N VAL A 430 4.65 4.63 15.38
CA VAL A 430 5.53 3.97 16.36
C VAL A 430 4.94 4.16 17.75
N ALA A 431 4.75 3.05 18.47
CA ALA A 431 4.31 2.99 19.86
C ALA A 431 5.48 2.64 20.78
N PHE A 432 5.57 3.29 21.93
CA PHE A 432 6.70 3.18 22.85
C PHE A 432 6.27 3.41 24.31
N ALA A 433 7.08 2.89 25.23
CA ALA A 433 6.85 3.04 26.66
C ALA A 433 7.06 4.51 27.10
N PRO A 434 6.12 5.13 27.83
CA PRO A 434 6.23 6.54 28.23
C PRO A 434 7.45 6.83 29.12
N ALA A 435 7.82 5.89 29.99
CA ALA A 435 8.88 6.09 30.98
C ALA A 435 10.30 5.93 30.40
N SER A 436 10.48 5.00 29.45
CA SER A 436 11.81 4.60 28.95
C SER A 436 12.02 4.91 27.47
N GLY A 437 10.95 5.15 26.71
CA GLY A 437 10.99 5.27 25.26
C GLY A 437 11.25 3.95 24.53
N VAL A 438 11.29 2.81 25.22
CA VAL A 438 11.46 1.48 24.61
C VAL A 438 10.35 1.24 23.59
N LEU A 439 10.72 0.76 22.41
CA LEU A 439 9.78 0.48 21.32
C LEU A 439 8.89 -0.72 21.66
N LEU A 440 7.58 -0.56 21.53
CA LEU A 440 6.56 -1.58 21.83
C LEU A 440 5.85 -2.07 20.56
N GLY A 441 5.76 -1.23 19.54
CA GLY A 441 5.17 -1.63 18.27
C GLY A 441 5.29 -0.57 17.20
N ALA A 442 5.11 -1.00 15.95
CA ALA A 442 5.11 -0.11 14.80
C ALA A 442 4.21 -0.67 13.70
N GLN A 443 3.53 0.24 13.01
CA GLN A 443 2.64 -0.07 11.89
C GLN A 443 2.97 0.87 10.73
N ILE A 444 2.99 0.33 9.51
CA ILE A 444 3.27 1.10 8.31
C ILE A 444 2.31 0.69 7.20
N VAL A 445 1.74 1.67 6.49
CA VAL A 445 1.02 1.48 5.24
C VAL A 445 1.54 2.46 4.19
N GLY A 446 1.83 1.96 2.98
CA GLY A 446 2.25 2.78 1.85
C GLY A 446 2.49 1.96 0.58
N HIS A 447 2.87 2.63 -0.51
CA HIS A 447 3.05 1.97 -1.81
C HIS A 447 4.43 1.34 -2.00
N SER A 448 5.46 1.93 -1.38
CA SER A 448 6.88 1.59 -1.57
C SER A 448 7.68 1.89 -0.31
N GLY A 449 8.77 1.16 -0.05
CA GLY A 449 9.67 1.39 1.08
C GLY A 449 9.09 1.08 2.46
N VAL A 450 8.03 0.26 2.52
CA VAL A 450 7.36 -0.18 3.76
C VAL A 450 8.17 -1.26 4.47
N ASP A 451 8.59 -2.27 3.71
CA ASP A 451 9.37 -3.42 4.16
C ASP A 451 10.72 -3.00 4.78
N SER A 452 11.46 -2.11 4.10
CA SER A 452 12.77 -1.65 4.60
C SER A 452 12.66 -0.94 5.95
N ARG A 453 11.66 -0.07 6.14
CA ARG A 453 11.40 0.63 7.41
C ARG A 453 10.95 -0.34 8.48
N MET A 454 10.11 -1.30 8.12
CA MET A 454 9.65 -2.33 9.06
C MET A 454 10.81 -3.21 9.54
N ASP A 455 11.72 -3.61 8.66
CA ASP A 455 12.90 -4.41 9.04
C ASP A 455 13.83 -3.66 9.99
N VAL A 456 14.03 -2.36 9.79
CA VAL A 456 14.79 -1.50 10.71
C VAL A 456 14.10 -1.44 12.08
N LEU A 457 12.78 -1.20 12.12
CA LEU A 457 12.03 -1.11 13.38
C LEU A 457 11.94 -2.45 14.11
N ALA A 458 11.77 -3.57 13.39
CA ALA A 458 11.78 -4.90 13.96
C ALA A 458 13.15 -5.26 14.55
N THR A 459 14.23 -4.87 13.88
CA THR A 459 15.61 -5.01 14.38
C THR A 459 15.81 -4.16 15.64
N ALA A 460 15.38 -2.90 15.61
CA ALA A 460 15.48 -1.99 16.74
C ALA A 460 14.73 -2.51 17.97
N MET A 461 13.52 -3.05 17.80
CA MET A 461 12.76 -3.68 18.89
C MET A 461 13.46 -4.93 19.46
N GLN A 462 14.00 -5.80 18.60
CA GLN A 462 14.73 -6.98 19.07
C GLN A 462 16.01 -6.60 19.82
N ALA A 463 16.63 -5.48 19.47
CA ALA A 463 17.79 -4.92 20.16
C ALA A 463 17.43 -4.11 21.43
N GLY A 464 16.14 -3.97 21.76
CA GLY A 464 15.69 -3.19 22.93
C GLY A 464 15.91 -1.68 22.79
N MET A 465 15.98 -1.17 21.56
CA MET A 465 16.20 0.26 21.30
C MET A 465 14.99 1.10 21.71
N THR A 466 15.25 2.38 21.90
CA THR A 466 14.28 3.42 22.28
C THR A 466 14.03 4.39 21.12
N VAL A 467 13.00 5.24 21.25
CA VAL A 467 12.77 6.34 20.31
C VAL A 467 13.95 7.32 20.20
N PHE A 468 14.75 7.45 21.25
CA PHE A 468 15.97 8.28 21.24
C PHE A 468 17.05 7.67 20.35
N ASP A 469 17.18 6.34 20.37
CA ASP A 469 18.15 5.66 19.51
C ASP A 469 17.75 5.77 18.03
N LEU A 470 16.45 5.78 17.73
CA LEU A 470 15.95 5.98 16.35
C LEU A 470 16.37 7.33 15.78
N GLU A 471 16.52 8.38 16.59
CA GLU A 471 17.00 9.70 16.15
C GLU A 471 18.40 9.61 15.50
N HIS A 472 19.21 8.67 15.96
CA HIS A 472 20.64 8.57 15.66
C HIS A 472 21.01 7.46 14.68
N LEU A 473 20.03 6.67 14.21
CA LEU A 473 20.27 5.63 13.22
C LEU A 473 20.84 6.21 11.91
N GLU A 474 22.03 5.75 11.54
CA GLU A 474 22.66 6.05 10.25
C GLU A 474 22.21 5.01 9.21
N LEU A 475 21.29 5.42 8.33
CA LEU A 475 20.70 4.54 7.31
C LEU A 475 21.19 4.86 5.90
N SER A 476 21.20 3.85 5.04
CA SER A 476 21.62 3.97 3.64
C SER A 476 20.86 5.07 2.90
N ARG A 477 21.59 6.00 2.27
CA ARG A 477 21.02 7.17 1.61
C ARG A 477 21.51 7.34 0.17
N MET A 478 20.56 7.37 -0.75
CA MET A 478 20.63 8.02 -2.06
C MET A 478 19.23 8.58 -2.39
N PRO A 479 19.08 9.62 -3.23
CA PRO A 479 17.79 10.24 -3.50
C PRO A 479 16.68 9.26 -3.94
N GLN A 480 17.04 8.23 -4.70
CA GLN A 480 16.12 7.19 -5.17
C GLN A 480 15.72 6.13 -4.13
N TYR A 481 16.41 6.08 -2.97
CA TYR A 481 16.19 5.04 -1.94
C TYR A 481 15.80 5.59 -0.57
N GLY A 482 16.06 6.88 -0.30
CA GLY A 482 15.80 7.46 1.01
C GLY A 482 15.89 8.98 1.04
N SER A 483 15.40 9.56 2.12
CA SER A 483 15.51 10.99 2.43
C SER A 483 16.74 11.27 3.31
N VAL A 484 17.11 12.55 3.48
CA VAL A 484 18.23 12.95 4.37
C VAL A 484 17.99 12.48 5.81
N LYS A 485 16.76 12.63 6.28
CA LYS A 485 16.26 11.98 7.49
C LYS A 485 15.28 10.91 7.03
N ASP A 486 15.55 9.68 7.39
CA ASP A 486 14.63 8.59 7.09
C ASP A 486 13.32 8.77 7.88
N PRO A 487 12.17 8.26 7.40
CA PRO A 487 10.96 8.14 8.20
C PRO A 487 11.21 7.53 9.59
N VAL A 488 12.12 6.55 9.75
CA VAL A 488 12.49 6.01 11.06
C VAL A 488 13.13 7.08 11.95
N ASN A 489 14.06 7.88 11.43
CA ASN A 489 14.69 8.97 12.20
C ASN A 489 13.67 10.04 12.59
N LEU A 490 12.74 10.36 11.70
CA LEU A 490 11.69 11.34 11.97
C LEU A 490 10.71 10.83 13.02
N ALA A 491 10.34 9.54 12.99
CA ALA A 491 9.53 8.94 14.05
C ALA A 491 10.25 9.01 15.41
N GLY A 492 11.55 8.69 15.44
CA GLY A 492 12.40 8.87 16.62
C GLY A 492 12.43 10.30 17.13
N SER A 493 12.58 11.27 16.23
CA SER A 493 12.63 12.70 16.58
C SER A 493 11.31 13.21 17.17
N VAL A 494 10.18 12.81 16.57
CA VAL A 494 8.86 13.21 17.05
C VAL A 494 8.54 12.51 18.39
N GLY A 495 8.86 11.22 18.52
CA GLY A 495 8.68 10.47 19.77
C GLY A 495 9.52 11.02 20.90
N SER A 496 10.76 11.40 20.62
CA SER A 496 11.65 12.00 21.62
C SER A 496 11.20 13.41 22.04
N ASN A 497 10.65 14.20 21.11
CA ASN A 497 10.03 15.50 21.48
C ASN A 497 8.83 15.31 22.41
N LEU A 498 8.03 14.26 22.19
CA LEU A 498 6.90 13.92 23.07
C LEU A 498 7.40 13.59 24.50
N LEU A 499 8.44 12.74 24.61
CA LEU A 499 9.00 12.36 25.91
C LEU A 499 9.78 13.46 26.62
N ARG A 500 10.42 14.37 25.88
CA ARG A 500 11.11 15.55 26.43
C ARG A 500 10.14 16.66 26.85
N GLY A 501 8.83 16.52 26.55
CA GLY A 501 7.83 17.56 26.81
C GLY A 501 7.88 18.74 25.82
N ASP A 502 8.62 18.58 24.72
CA ASP A 502 8.74 19.55 23.64
C ASP A 502 7.56 19.53 22.67
N LEU A 503 6.72 18.51 22.74
CA LEU A 503 5.53 18.34 21.94
C LEU A 503 4.42 17.74 22.79
N HIS A 504 3.20 18.26 22.65
CA HIS A 504 1.99 17.62 23.16
C HIS A 504 1.07 17.32 21.97
N THR A 505 0.67 16.06 21.83
CA THR A 505 -0.21 15.60 20.74
C THR A 505 -1.58 15.20 21.26
N VAL A 506 -2.56 15.21 20.35
CA VAL A 506 -3.88 14.59 20.55
C VAL A 506 -4.12 13.66 19.38
N LEU A 507 -4.58 12.43 19.65
CA LEU A 507 -4.91 11.47 18.60
C LEU A 507 -6.30 11.78 18.02
N PRO A 508 -6.56 11.49 16.73
CA PRO A 508 -7.87 11.68 16.12
C PRO A 508 -9.04 11.05 16.91
N GLN A 509 -8.81 9.86 17.48
CA GLN A 509 -9.82 9.13 18.26
C GLN A 509 -10.23 9.83 19.56
N ASP A 510 -9.32 10.59 20.18
CA ASP A 510 -9.57 11.30 21.44
C ASP A 510 -10.40 12.57 21.24
N LEU A 511 -10.60 12.99 19.98
CA LEU A 511 -11.42 14.16 19.65
C LEU A 511 -12.92 13.84 19.55
N LYS A 512 -13.31 12.56 19.62
CA LYS A 512 -14.71 12.14 19.47
C LYS A 512 -15.60 12.68 20.58
N GLY A 513 -16.55 13.55 20.20
CA GLY A 513 -17.42 14.23 21.16
C GLY A 513 -16.76 15.41 21.89
N HIS A 514 -15.45 15.62 21.73
CA HIS A 514 -14.67 16.59 22.51
C HIS A 514 -14.11 17.75 21.67
N LEU A 515 -14.38 17.81 20.36
CA LEU A 515 -13.92 18.91 19.47
C LEU A 515 -14.29 20.31 19.98
N HIS A 516 -15.44 20.46 20.63
CA HIS A 516 -15.96 21.73 21.14
C HIS A 516 -15.14 22.31 22.32
N GLU A 517 -14.33 21.47 22.99
CA GLU A 517 -13.45 21.89 24.08
C GLU A 517 -12.24 22.70 23.58
N TRP A 518 -11.94 22.62 22.29
CA TRP A 518 -10.74 23.19 21.67
C TRP A 518 -11.04 24.42 20.83
N GLN A 519 -10.08 25.34 20.76
CA GLN A 519 -9.95 26.29 19.65
C GLN A 519 -9.20 25.62 18.51
N ILE A 520 -9.91 25.22 17.46
CA ILE A 520 -9.33 24.45 16.36
C ILE A 520 -8.75 25.40 15.31
N ILE A 521 -7.45 25.34 15.06
CA ILE A 521 -6.75 26.18 14.08
C ILE A 521 -6.15 25.31 12.96
N ASP A 522 -6.64 25.53 11.74
CA ASP A 522 -6.09 24.95 10.53
C ASP A 522 -5.01 25.87 9.95
N VAL A 523 -3.78 25.38 9.87
CA VAL A 523 -2.62 26.18 9.46
C VAL A 523 -2.26 26.03 7.98
N ARG A 524 -3.09 25.33 7.20
CA ARG A 524 -2.93 25.17 5.74
C ARG A 524 -3.34 26.46 5.01
N SER A 525 -3.09 26.51 3.70
CA SER A 525 -3.60 27.60 2.86
C SER A 525 -5.13 27.60 2.80
N ALA A 526 -5.72 28.76 2.51
CA ALA A 526 -7.16 28.93 2.37
C ALA A 526 -7.76 28.00 1.30
N GLU A 527 -7.02 27.76 0.21
CA GLU A 527 -7.41 26.81 -0.84
C GLU A 527 -7.56 25.38 -0.30
N HIS A 528 -6.57 24.88 0.44
CA HIS A 528 -6.64 23.55 1.05
C HIS A 528 -7.72 23.45 2.14
N PHE A 529 -7.98 24.54 2.86
CA PHE A 529 -9.07 24.62 3.83
C PHE A 529 -10.43 24.47 3.14
N ALA A 530 -10.63 25.12 1.99
CA ALA A 530 -11.87 25.06 1.22
C ALA A 530 -12.16 23.65 0.64
N GLN A 531 -11.13 22.83 0.42
CA GLN A 531 -11.28 21.44 -0.06
C GLN A 531 -11.78 20.47 1.04
N GLY A 532 -11.82 20.91 2.30
CA GLY A 532 -12.26 20.11 3.44
C GLY A 532 -11.38 20.37 4.67
N HIS A 533 -12.01 20.49 5.84
CA HIS A 533 -11.37 20.83 7.11
C HIS A 533 -12.14 20.20 8.28
N LEU A 534 -11.54 20.22 9.48
CA LEU A 534 -12.23 19.75 10.69
C LEU A 534 -13.40 20.68 11.05
N PRO A 535 -14.50 20.17 11.64
CA PRO A 535 -15.55 21.02 12.18
C PRO A 535 -15.00 22.07 13.15
N LEU A 536 -15.60 23.25 13.17
CA LEU A 536 -15.23 24.38 14.05
C LEU A 536 -13.82 24.95 13.80
N ALA A 537 -13.09 24.45 12.79
CA ALA A 537 -11.75 24.95 12.48
C ALA A 537 -11.78 26.38 11.92
N ARG A 538 -10.89 27.23 12.44
CA ARG A 538 -10.57 28.54 11.85
C ARG A 538 -9.29 28.42 11.03
N ASN A 539 -9.29 28.97 9.81
CA ASN A 539 -8.09 28.95 8.98
C ASN A 539 -7.17 30.14 9.29
N ILE A 540 -5.97 29.85 9.79
CA ILE A 540 -4.90 30.83 9.98
C ILE A 540 -3.62 30.22 9.38
N PRO A 541 -3.34 30.48 8.09
CA PRO A 541 -2.18 29.90 7.42
C PRO A 541 -0.87 30.21 8.15
N ILE A 542 0.02 29.22 8.21
CA ILE A 542 1.29 29.28 8.97
C ILE A 542 2.11 30.55 8.70
N ASP A 543 2.19 30.98 7.44
CA ASP A 543 3.00 32.14 7.03
C ASP A 543 2.46 33.47 7.58
N SER A 544 1.15 33.51 7.87
CA SER A 544 0.46 34.69 8.42
C SER A 544 0.19 34.60 9.93
N LEU A 545 0.46 33.46 10.56
CA LEU A 545 0.07 33.19 11.94
C LEU A 545 0.70 34.18 12.92
N ARG A 546 1.99 34.49 12.78
CA ARG A 546 2.73 35.31 13.75
C ARG A 546 2.15 36.72 13.90
N SER A 547 1.63 37.29 12.82
CA SER A 547 0.99 38.62 12.83
C SER A 547 -0.48 38.58 13.23
N ARG A 548 -1.04 37.40 13.48
CA ARG A 548 -2.47 37.16 13.76
C ARG A 548 -2.69 36.36 15.06
N LEU A 549 -1.70 36.36 15.96
CA LEU A 549 -1.79 35.63 17.23
C LEU A 549 -2.88 36.18 18.16
N ASP A 550 -3.16 37.48 18.05
CA ASP A 550 -4.23 38.19 18.75
C ASP A 550 -5.63 37.69 18.39
N GLU A 551 -5.79 37.01 17.25
CA GLU A 551 -7.05 36.37 16.86
C GLU A 551 -7.36 35.08 17.62
N ILE A 552 -6.40 34.54 18.38
CA ILE A 552 -6.51 33.30 19.17
C ILE A 552 -6.62 33.66 20.65
N GLU A 553 -7.64 33.15 21.33
CA GLU A 553 -7.85 33.41 22.77
C GLU A 553 -6.79 32.64 23.58
N LYS A 554 -6.15 33.27 24.58
CA LYS A 554 -5.06 32.62 25.34
C LYS A 554 -5.56 31.67 26.42
N GLU A 555 -6.76 31.89 26.90
CA GLU A 555 -7.38 31.27 28.07
C GLU A 555 -7.95 29.89 27.75
N ARG A 556 -8.26 29.64 26.47
CA ARG A 556 -8.80 28.37 25.98
C ARG A 556 -7.71 27.52 25.31
N PRO A 557 -7.73 26.19 25.47
CA PRO A 557 -6.76 25.32 24.82
C PRO A 557 -6.91 25.35 23.30
N VAL A 558 -5.78 25.33 22.59
CA VAL A 558 -5.70 25.42 21.13
C VAL A 558 -5.32 24.07 20.55
N LEU A 559 -6.11 23.54 19.63
CA LEU A 559 -5.76 22.36 18.83
C LEU A 559 -5.32 22.84 17.45
N VAL A 560 -4.06 22.60 17.09
CA VAL A 560 -3.54 22.96 15.77
C VAL A 560 -3.34 21.75 14.91
N TYR A 561 -3.61 21.89 13.61
CA TYR A 561 -3.33 20.84 12.66
C TYR A 561 -2.94 21.39 11.29
N SER A 562 -2.20 20.57 10.55
CA SER A 562 -1.95 20.74 9.12
C SER A 562 -2.33 19.46 8.38
N ARG A 563 -1.95 19.33 7.10
CA ARG A 563 -2.26 18.12 6.32
C ARG A 563 -1.70 16.85 6.96
N VAL A 564 -0.45 16.89 7.42
CA VAL A 564 0.30 15.71 7.89
C VAL A 564 0.98 15.93 9.26
N GLY A 565 0.60 16.99 9.97
CA GLY A 565 1.12 17.31 11.30
C GLY A 565 2.36 18.19 11.34
N TYR A 566 3.27 18.17 10.35
CA TYR A 566 4.55 18.91 10.43
C TYR A 566 4.38 20.44 10.57
N HIS A 567 3.63 21.09 9.68
CA HIS A 567 3.36 22.54 9.85
C HIS A 567 2.53 22.82 11.12
N GLY A 568 1.70 21.88 11.56
CA GLY A 568 0.98 22.00 12.83
C GLY A 568 1.95 22.02 14.02
N TYR A 569 2.96 21.15 14.01
CA TYR A 569 4.06 21.15 14.99
C TYR A 569 4.81 22.49 15.04
N LEU A 570 5.15 23.08 13.88
CA LEU A 570 5.81 24.38 13.83
C LEU A 570 4.96 25.47 14.48
N VAL A 571 3.66 25.48 14.19
CA VAL A 571 2.70 26.42 14.80
C VAL A 571 2.51 26.16 16.29
N TYR A 572 2.42 24.90 16.70
CA TYR A 572 2.37 24.51 18.10
C TYR A 572 3.57 25.09 18.87
N ARG A 573 4.79 25.00 18.32
CA ARG A 573 5.99 25.59 18.95
C ARG A 573 5.89 27.11 19.08
N ILE A 574 5.38 27.79 18.05
CA ILE A 574 5.15 29.25 18.11
C ILE A 574 4.16 29.60 19.22
N LEU A 575 3.05 28.86 19.31
CA LEU A 575 1.99 29.10 20.29
C LEU A 575 2.48 28.86 21.72
N VAL A 576 3.11 27.72 22.00
CA VAL A 576 3.63 27.40 23.35
C VAL A 576 4.67 28.43 23.79
N GLN A 577 5.60 28.82 22.90
CA GLN A 577 6.60 29.86 23.19
C GLN A 577 5.99 31.26 23.34
N SER A 578 4.77 31.47 22.86
CA SER A 578 4.00 32.71 23.00
C SER A 578 3.02 32.68 24.19
N GLY A 579 3.09 31.63 25.01
CA GLY A 579 2.31 31.46 26.25
C GLY A 579 0.92 30.83 26.09
N TYR A 580 0.63 30.19 24.95
CA TYR A 580 -0.65 29.49 24.73
C TYR A 580 -0.58 28.04 25.23
N ARG A 581 -1.71 27.53 25.74
CA ARG A 581 -1.92 26.10 25.94
C ARG A 581 -2.33 25.47 24.62
N ALA A 582 -1.39 24.81 23.93
CA ALA A 582 -1.65 24.22 22.62
C ALA A 582 -1.38 22.71 22.60
N ALA A 583 -1.98 22.01 21.64
CA ALA A 583 -1.66 20.64 21.26
C ALA A 583 -1.69 20.50 19.73
N ASN A 584 -0.89 19.59 19.19
CA ASN A 584 -0.85 19.28 17.76
C ASN A 584 -1.64 18.00 17.46
N LEU A 585 -2.45 18.00 16.40
CA LEU A 585 -3.12 16.79 15.94
C LEU A 585 -2.11 15.79 15.36
N ASP A 586 -1.98 14.62 15.98
CA ASP A 586 -1.11 13.55 15.50
C ASP A 586 -1.56 13.05 14.12
N GLY A 587 -0.61 12.83 13.20
CA GLY A 587 -0.89 12.52 11.79
C GLY A 587 -1.58 13.63 10.98
N GLY A 588 -2.09 14.68 11.62
CA GLY A 588 -2.82 15.79 10.98
C GLY A 588 -4.14 15.36 10.33
N LEU A 589 -4.66 16.21 9.42
CA LEU A 589 -5.95 15.96 8.76
C LEU A 589 -5.96 14.66 7.96
N LYS A 590 -4.82 14.27 7.35
CA LYS A 590 -4.75 13.06 6.54
C LYS A 590 -5.12 11.82 7.34
N LEU A 591 -4.53 11.63 8.52
CA LEU A 591 -4.85 10.47 9.37
C LEU A 591 -6.32 10.52 9.82
N PHE A 592 -6.83 11.71 10.15
CA PHE A 592 -8.23 11.89 10.51
C PHE A 592 -9.17 11.45 9.37
N THR A 593 -8.96 11.92 8.14
CA THR A 593 -9.82 11.58 7.00
C THR A 593 -9.60 10.16 6.49
N ASP A 594 -8.36 9.71 6.41
CA ASP A 594 -7.99 8.39 5.87
C ASP A 594 -8.27 7.27 6.87
N GLY A 595 -8.13 7.57 8.16
CA GLY A 595 -8.42 6.66 9.27
C GLY A 595 -9.91 6.42 9.52
N GLY A 596 -10.79 6.99 8.70
CA GLY A 596 -12.22 6.69 8.75
C GLY A 596 -12.99 7.53 9.77
N TYR A 597 -12.34 8.55 10.35
CA TYR A 597 -13.04 9.48 11.22
C TYR A 597 -13.92 10.41 10.38
N GLN A 598 -15.24 10.19 10.47
CA GLN A 598 -16.25 11.06 9.90
C GLN A 598 -16.64 12.09 10.98
N PRO A 599 -16.38 13.39 10.79
CA PRO A 599 -16.88 14.37 11.73
C PRO A 599 -18.42 14.37 11.73
N GLU A 600 -19.05 14.59 12.89
CA GLU A 600 -20.46 15.01 12.92
C GLU A 600 -20.56 16.34 12.16
N VAL A 601 -21.03 16.28 10.92
CA VAL A 601 -21.19 17.46 10.08
C VAL A 601 -22.45 18.17 10.55
N HIS A 602 -22.31 19.19 11.40
CA HIS A 602 -23.31 20.24 11.43
C HIS A 602 -23.33 20.93 10.07
N PRO A 603 -24.51 21.14 9.46
CA PRO A 603 -24.62 21.57 8.08
C PRO A 603 -23.93 22.92 7.88
N THR A 604 -22.81 22.92 7.18
CA THR A 604 -22.29 24.14 6.55
C THR A 604 -23.27 24.53 5.45
N LEU A 605 -23.85 25.73 5.59
CA LEU A 605 -24.69 26.39 4.60
C LEU A 605 -24.04 26.27 3.20
N GLY A 606 -24.58 25.38 2.36
CA GLY A 606 -24.26 25.33 0.93
C GLY A 606 -23.90 23.96 0.36
N LEU A 607 -23.62 22.93 1.17
CA LEU A 607 -23.34 21.57 0.67
C LEU A 607 -24.23 20.53 1.34
N HIS A 608 -25.55 20.72 1.21
CA HIS A 608 -26.41 19.55 1.19
C HIS A 608 -26.22 18.82 -0.15
N HIS A 609 -25.77 17.58 -0.07
CA HIS A 609 -26.22 16.53 -0.99
C HIS A 609 -27.75 16.42 -0.85
N GLY A 610 -28.45 17.31 -1.56
CA GLY A 610 -29.88 17.33 -1.65
C GLY A 610 -30.36 16.19 -2.54
N SER A 611 -31.10 15.27 -1.92
CA SER A 611 -31.72 14.07 -2.50
C SER A 611 -30.73 13.02 -2.99
N GLY A 612 -30.86 11.78 -2.50
CA GLY A 612 -30.21 10.59 -3.08
C GLY A 612 -30.72 10.25 -4.48
N LYS A 613 -30.89 11.26 -5.35
CA LYS A 613 -31.04 11.08 -6.78
C LYS A 613 -29.67 10.74 -7.34
N GLU A 614 -29.53 9.50 -7.74
CA GLU A 614 -28.49 9.03 -8.63
C GLU A 614 -28.46 9.94 -9.88
N ILE A 615 -27.42 10.78 -10.01
CA ILE A 615 -27.23 11.59 -11.22
C ILE A 615 -26.51 10.69 -12.22
N LYS A 616 -27.27 10.13 -13.16
CA LYS A 616 -26.70 9.43 -14.31
C LYS A 616 -26.08 10.45 -15.25
N THR A 617 -24.78 10.38 -15.41
CA THR A 617 -24.03 11.11 -16.43
C THR A 617 -23.24 10.12 -17.26
N TRP A 618 -22.85 10.51 -18.47
CA TRP A 618 -22.02 9.66 -19.30
C TRP A 618 -20.64 9.50 -18.65
N VAL A 619 -20.06 8.30 -18.74
CA VAL A 619 -18.74 7.96 -18.18
C VAL A 619 -17.65 8.99 -18.55
N PRO A 620 -17.60 9.55 -19.78
CA PRO A 620 -16.65 10.60 -20.12
C PRO A 620 -16.80 11.85 -19.24
N ASP A 621 -18.02 12.30 -18.95
CA ASP A 621 -18.27 13.48 -18.10
C ASP A 621 -17.82 13.23 -16.65
N ALA A 622 -18.08 12.02 -16.12
CA ALA A 622 -17.63 11.63 -14.79
C ALA A 622 -16.09 11.53 -14.67
N LEU A 623 -15.41 11.19 -15.77
CA LEU A 623 -13.96 11.15 -15.84
C LEU A 623 -13.34 12.55 -15.98
N HIS A 624 -14.00 13.46 -16.70
CA HIS A 624 -13.54 14.83 -16.95
C HIS A 624 -13.42 15.64 -15.64
N PHE A 625 -14.32 15.43 -14.68
CA PHE A 625 -14.29 16.13 -13.37
C PHE A 625 -13.38 15.50 -12.32
N ARG A 626 -12.82 14.29 -12.55
CA ARG A 626 -11.99 13.57 -11.56
C ARG A 626 -10.48 13.78 -11.71
N ARG A 627 -10.01 14.46 -12.74
CA ARG A 627 -8.56 14.59 -13.02
C ARG A 627 -8.14 16.04 -13.24
N ALA A 628 -7.72 16.69 -12.15
CA ALA A 628 -6.87 17.87 -12.18
C ALA A 628 -5.38 17.47 -12.03
N ILE A 629 -4.91 16.56 -12.89
CA ILE A 629 -3.49 16.14 -12.90
C ILE A 629 -2.97 16.24 -14.32
N GLN A 630 -2.37 17.38 -14.66
CA GLN A 630 -1.52 17.50 -15.85
C GLN A 630 -0.12 16.96 -15.51
N ASN A 631 0.24 15.79 -16.04
CA ASN A 631 1.56 15.18 -15.81
C ASN A 631 2.68 15.75 -16.70
N THR A 632 2.34 16.55 -17.71
CA THR A 632 3.32 17.13 -18.64
C THR A 632 2.79 18.45 -19.19
N ARG A 633 3.63 19.50 -19.20
CA ARG A 633 3.30 20.77 -19.88
C ARG A 633 3.40 20.57 -21.39
N VAL A 634 2.32 20.87 -22.10
CA VAL A 634 2.23 20.76 -23.56
C VAL A 634 1.88 22.10 -24.18
N ARG A 635 2.22 22.26 -25.46
CA ARG A 635 1.67 23.23 -26.41
C ARG A 635 0.53 22.55 -27.16
N ASP A 636 -0.53 23.27 -27.48
CA ASP A 636 -1.76 22.64 -27.93
C ASP A 636 -2.69 23.59 -28.70
N MET A 637 -3.30 23.08 -29.76
CA MET A 637 -4.29 23.74 -30.62
C MET A 637 -5.41 22.73 -30.96
N GLU A 638 -6.67 23.13 -30.73
CA GLU A 638 -7.83 22.28 -30.99
C GLU A 638 -8.96 23.04 -31.70
N ILE A 639 -9.41 22.53 -32.84
CA ILE A 639 -10.56 23.07 -33.56
C ILE A 639 -11.77 22.15 -33.48
N GLU A 640 -12.94 22.73 -33.69
CA GLU A 640 -14.25 22.12 -33.61
C GLU A 640 -14.95 22.33 -34.95
N ILE A 641 -14.97 21.28 -35.76
CA ILE A 641 -15.52 21.24 -37.11
C ILE A 641 -16.97 20.77 -37.04
N PRO A 642 -17.97 21.61 -37.39
CA PRO A 642 -19.35 21.16 -37.47
C PRO A 642 -19.49 20.07 -38.54
N LEU A 643 -20.14 18.96 -38.21
CA LEU A 643 -20.40 17.88 -39.18
C LEU A 643 -21.47 18.35 -40.18
N PRO A 644 -21.16 18.43 -41.48
CA PRO A 644 -22.14 18.86 -42.47
C PRO A 644 -23.06 17.72 -42.89
N GLN A 645 -24.12 18.06 -43.62
CA GLN A 645 -25.06 17.10 -44.17
C GLN A 645 -24.41 16.22 -45.24
N HIS A 646 -24.70 14.92 -45.21
CA HIS A 646 -24.23 14.00 -46.24
C HIS A 646 -24.90 14.31 -47.59
N PRO A 647 -24.16 14.33 -48.73
CA PRO A 647 -24.70 14.76 -50.03
C PRO A 647 -25.93 13.97 -50.49
N ASN A 648 -26.03 12.71 -50.08
CA ASN A 648 -27.12 11.80 -50.46
C ASN A 648 -28.17 11.61 -49.35
N ASP A 649 -27.94 12.12 -48.13
CA ASP A 649 -28.81 11.89 -46.97
C ASP A 649 -28.66 13.05 -45.96
N PRO A 650 -29.53 14.07 -46.03
CA PRO A 650 -29.41 15.26 -45.18
C PRO A 650 -29.49 15.01 -43.67
N ASP A 651 -30.01 13.86 -43.24
CA ASP A 651 -30.12 13.48 -41.83
C ASP A 651 -28.89 12.73 -41.31
N LYS A 652 -27.88 12.51 -42.16
CA LYS A 652 -26.61 11.89 -41.78
C LYS A 652 -25.43 12.85 -41.88
N PRO A 653 -24.44 12.74 -40.98
CA PRO A 653 -23.22 13.52 -41.07
C PRO A 653 -22.31 13.04 -42.21
N ASP A 654 -21.68 13.98 -42.91
CA ASP A 654 -20.60 13.72 -43.85
C ASP A 654 -19.24 13.64 -43.13
N PHE A 655 -18.79 12.41 -42.86
CA PHE A 655 -17.49 12.18 -42.24
C PHE A 655 -16.30 12.35 -43.19
N SER A 656 -16.49 12.58 -44.49
CA SER A 656 -15.38 12.80 -45.42
C SER A 656 -14.57 14.05 -45.06
N ILE A 657 -15.24 15.07 -44.51
CA ILE A 657 -14.59 16.29 -44.00
C ILE A 657 -13.69 15.99 -42.81
N VAL A 658 -14.14 15.13 -41.89
CA VAL A 658 -13.33 14.68 -40.74
C VAL A 658 -12.12 13.91 -41.20
N GLN A 659 -12.31 12.97 -42.14
CA GLN A 659 -11.21 12.20 -42.72
C GLN A 659 -10.18 13.12 -43.39
N ARG A 660 -10.64 14.11 -44.16
CA ARG A 660 -9.77 15.09 -44.80
C ARG A 660 -9.00 15.90 -43.76
N ALA A 661 -9.68 16.48 -42.76
CA ALA A 661 -9.04 17.24 -41.70
C ALA A 661 -7.95 16.43 -40.97
N TRP A 662 -8.26 15.17 -40.65
CA TRP A 662 -7.32 14.24 -40.01
C TRP A 662 -6.08 13.99 -40.87
N TRP A 663 -6.27 13.71 -42.16
CA TRP A 663 -5.17 13.44 -43.08
C TRP A 663 -4.33 14.68 -43.40
N GLU A 664 -4.92 15.88 -43.49
CA GLU A 664 -4.16 17.13 -43.70
C GLU A 664 -3.16 17.38 -42.57
N ALA A 665 -3.55 17.14 -41.31
CA ALA A 665 -2.63 17.25 -40.17
C ALA A 665 -1.49 16.22 -40.24
N ILE A 666 -1.80 14.98 -40.63
CA ILE A 666 -0.80 13.92 -40.82
C ILE A 666 0.16 14.27 -41.96
N ILE A 667 -0.36 14.69 -43.12
CA ILE A 667 0.46 15.08 -44.28
C ILE A 667 1.41 16.20 -43.88
N LYS A 668 0.91 17.23 -43.17
CA LYS A 668 1.74 18.30 -42.64
C LYS A 668 2.83 17.78 -41.70
N ALA A 669 2.51 16.82 -40.82
CA ALA A 669 3.52 16.22 -39.95
C ALA A 669 4.64 15.52 -40.73
N TYR A 670 4.32 14.86 -41.85
CA TYR A 670 5.30 14.24 -42.73
C TYR A 670 6.08 15.24 -43.60
N GLU A 671 5.46 16.34 -44.05
CA GLU A 671 6.17 17.42 -44.74
C GLU A 671 7.26 18.04 -43.85
N HIS A 672 7.05 18.05 -42.53
CA HIS A 672 7.99 18.53 -41.54
C HIS A 672 8.85 17.43 -40.90
N THR A 673 9.08 16.27 -41.53
CA THR A 673 9.71 15.09 -40.88
C THR A 673 10.95 15.41 -40.01
N ASP A 674 11.86 16.29 -40.45
CA ASP A 674 13.08 16.65 -39.72
C ASP A 674 12.82 17.63 -38.55
N THR A 675 11.80 18.46 -38.64
CA THR A 675 11.44 19.52 -37.68
C THR A 675 10.07 19.33 -37.04
N CYS A 676 9.47 18.16 -37.20
CA CYS A 676 8.06 17.94 -36.89
C CYS A 676 7.83 18.18 -35.40
N PRO A 677 7.01 19.18 -35.03
CA PRO A 677 6.74 19.44 -33.64
C PRO A 677 5.73 18.44 -33.09
N MET A 678 4.97 17.67 -33.88
CA MET A 678 3.98 16.72 -33.33
C MET A 678 4.67 15.50 -32.68
N ARG A 679 5.02 15.63 -31.39
CA ARG A 679 5.68 14.58 -30.57
C ARG A 679 4.70 13.79 -29.71
N MET A 680 3.42 14.08 -29.83
CA MET A 680 2.32 13.43 -29.13
C MET A 680 1.27 12.97 -30.15
N PRO A 681 0.41 12.00 -29.79
CA PRO A 681 -0.67 11.56 -30.65
C PRO A 681 -1.61 12.71 -31.03
N LEU A 682 -2.07 12.71 -32.28
CA LEU A 682 -3.22 13.50 -32.70
C LEU A 682 -4.47 12.95 -32.00
N GLU A 683 -5.31 13.83 -31.44
CA GLU A 683 -6.55 13.42 -30.77
C GLU A 683 -7.79 13.89 -31.53
N MET A 684 -8.86 13.09 -31.50
CA MET A 684 -10.15 13.44 -32.10
C MET A 684 -11.31 12.96 -31.25
N ARG A 685 -12.35 13.79 -31.14
CA ARG A 685 -13.59 13.52 -30.42
C ARG A 685 -14.79 13.89 -31.28
N ILE A 686 -15.75 12.97 -31.45
CA ILE A 686 -17.01 13.27 -32.12
C ILE A 686 -18.11 13.41 -31.07
N MET A 687 -18.80 14.54 -31.12
CA MET A 687 -19.79 14.93 -30.11
C MET A 687 -21.15 15.15 -30.77
N GLY A 688 -22.22 14.72 -30.11
CA GLY A 688 -23.59 15.01 -30.55
C GLY A 688 -23.96 16.49 -30.36
N GLY A 689 -25.14 16.89 -30.85
CA GLY A 689 -25.65 18.25 -30.68
C GLY A 689 -25.80 18.66 -29.20
N SER A 690 -25.68 19.96 -28.92
CA SER A 690 -25.82 20.53 -27.58
C SER A 690 -26.66 21.81 -27.58
N ASN A 691 -27.40 22.05 -26.49
CA ASN A 691 -28.13 23.31 -26.26
C ASN A 691 -27.41 24.26 -25.29
N VAL A 692 -26.18 23.93 -24.87
CA VAL A 692 -25.37 24.79 -24.00
C VAL A 692 -24.91 26.03 -24.78
N LEU A 693 -25.06 27.22 -24.20
CA LEU A 693 -24.97 28.51 -24.92
C LEU A 693 -23.66 28.72 -25.69
N MET A 694 -22.54 28.38 -25.06
CA MET A 694 -21.18 28.54 -25.58
C MET A 694 -20.61 27.24 -26.15
N ALA A 695 -21.44 26.21 -26.31
CA ALA A 695 -20.97 24.94 -26.81
C ALA A 695 -20.84 24.98 -28.35
N PRO A 696 -19.75 24.45 -28.93
CA PRO A 696 -19.54 24.44 -30.37
C PRO A 696 -20.57 23.62 -31.15
N GLN A 697 -21.14 22.61 -30.49
CA GLN A 697 -22.18 21.75 -31.07
C GLN A 697 -23.53 22.48 -31.15
N ARG A 698 -23.63 23.68 -30.57
CA ARG A 698 -24.87 24.44 -30.56
C ARG A 698 -25.23 24.89 -31.97
N GLY A 699 -26.45 24.51 -32.35
CA GLY A 699 -27.01 24.78 -33.68
C GLY A 699 -26.71 23.69 -34.72
N ASN A 700 -25.94 22.65 -34.37
CA ASN A 700 -25.71 21.50 -35.25
C ASN A 700 -26.18 20.19 -34.61
N HIS A 701 -27.31 19.66 -35.09
CA HIS A 701 -27.88 18.41 -34.59
C HIS A 701 -27.12 17.17 -35.08
N LEU A 702 -26.36 17.28 -36.18
CA LEU A 702 -25.53 16.20 -36.72
C LEU A 702 -24.23 16.00 -35.94
N GLY A 703 -23.89 16.96 -35.06
CA GLY A 703 -22.75 16.91 -34.18
C GLY A 703 -21.54 17.69 -34.67
N THR A 704 -20.43 17.55 -33.95
CA THR A 704 -19.19 18.29 -34.19
C THR A 704 -18.02 17.35 -33.95
N CYS A 705 -17.00 17.46 -34.81
CA CYS A 705 -15.72 16.81 -34.64
C CYS A 705 -14.74 17.80 -34.00
N SER A 706 -14.22 17.48 -32.83
CA SER A 706 -13.07 18.17 -32.23
C SER A 706 -11.80 17.43 -32.66
N ILE A 707 -10.80 18.15 -33.18
CA ILE A 707 -9.49 17.61 -33.55
C ILE A 707 -8.42 18.48 -32.91
N GLU A 708 -7.50 17.82 -32.21
CA GLU A 708 -6.51 18.43 -31.33
C GLU A 708 -5.10 17.99 -31.75
N VAL A 709 -4.23 18.97 -31.96
CA VAL A 709 -2.79 18.76 -32.15
C VAL A 709 -2.07 19.27 -30.91
N LEU A 710 -1.23 18.43 -30.32
CA LEU A 710 -0.48 18.80 -29.13
C LEU A 710 0.97 18.34 -29.18
N THR A 711 1.82 18.99 -28.40
CA THR A 711 3.25 18.66 -28.34
C THR A 711 3.93 19.09 -27.04
N LEU A 712 5.14 18.56 -26.80
CA LEU A 712 6.01 18.94 -25.70
C LEU A 712 6.59 20.35 -25.87
N GLN A 713 6.81 21.05 -24.76
CA GLN A 713 7.44 22.38 -24.80
C GLN A 713 8.85 22.40 -25.44
N SER A 714 9.56 21.27 -25.48
CA SER A 714 10.92 21.18 -26.03
C SER A 714 11.02 21.43 -27.54
N VAL A 715 9.91 21.38 -28.27
CA VAL A 715 9.86 21.62 -29.73
C VAL A 715 9.15 22.94 -30.08
N THR A 716 8.99 23.83 -29.10
CA THR A 716 8.41 25.17 -29.28
C THR A 716 8.94 25.94 -30.50
N PRO A 717 10.25 25.92 -30.84
CA PRO A 717 10.76 26.69 -31.99
C PRO A 717 10.10 26.36 -33.35
N TYR A 718 9.48 25.18 -33.48
CA TYR A 718 8.83 24.72 -34.70
C TYR A 718 7.29 24.71 -34.60
N TRP A 719 6.74 24.96 -33.41
CA TRP A 719 5.32 24.79 -33.12
C TRP A 719 4.43 25.77 -33.86
N ASP A 720 4.69 27.07 -33.73
CA ASP A 720 3.76 28.11 -34.22
C ASP A 720 3.60 28.04 -35.75
N THR A 721 4.69 27.83 -36.50
CA THR A 721 4.65 27.68 -37.96
C THR A 721 3.84 26.46 -38.37
N PHE A 722 4.12 25.30 -37.78
CA PHE A 722 3.42 24.06 -38.10
C PHE A 722 1.93 24.12 -37.75
N ALA A 723 1.59 24.59 -36.54
CA ALA A 723 0.21 24.70 -36.10
C ALA A 723 -0.58 25.68 -36.97
N GLN A 724 0.02 26.79 -37.40
CA GLN A 724 -0.60 27.71 -38.36
C GLN A 724 -0.85 27.04 -39.73
N GLU A 725 0.10 26.26 -40.27
CA GLU A 725 -0.10 25.57 -41.54
C GLU A 725 -1.23 24.51 -41.47
N VAL A 726 -1.33 23.78 -40.36
CA VAL A 726 -2.43 22.83 -40.11
C VAL A 726 -3.75 23.57 -40.01
N LEU A 727 -3.76 24.69 -39.29
CA LEU A 727 -4.95 25.52 -39.13
C LEU A 727 -5.45 26.07 -40.46
N ASP A 728 -4.55 26.58 -41.31
CA ASP A 728 -4.89 27.10 -42.64
C ASP A 728 -5.58 26.02 -43.49
N LYS A 729 -5.07 24.78 -43.45
CA LYS A 729 -5.70 23.64 -44.13
C LYS A 729 -7.08 23.30 -43.60
N TRP A 730 -7.27 23.36 -42.29
CA TRP A 730 -8.58 23.13 -41.72
C TRP A 730 -9.56 24.25 -42.08
N MET A 731 -9.13 25.50 -42.11
CA MET A 731 -9.96 26.64 -42.51
C MET A 731 -10.33 26.65 -44.01
N GLU A 732 -9.63 25.88 -44.86
CA GLU A 732 -9.98 25.63 -46.27
C GLU A 732 -11.17 24.67 -46.45
N LEU A 733 -11.59 23.94 -45.41
CA LEU A 733 -12.67 22.96 -45.54
C LEU A 733 -14.01 23.63 -45.88
N ARG A 734 -14.76 22.98 -46.77
CA ARG A 734 -16.06 23.43 -47.28
C ARG A 734 -17.03 22.26 -47.28
N GLU A 735 -18.33 22.56 -47.21
CA GLU A 735 -19.37 21.59 -47.50
C GLU A 735 -19.33 21.15 -48.97
N TRP A 736 -20.03 20.07 -49.30
CA TRP A 736 -20.13 19.56 -50.68
C TRP A 736 -20.74 20.58 -51.65
N ASN A 737 -21.52 21.54 -51.16
CA ASN A 737 -22.12 22.63 -51.94
C ASN A 737 -21.20 23.87 -52.07
N GLY A 738 -19.97 23.82 -51.53
CA GLY A 738 -18.99 24.91 -51.54
C GLY A 738 -19.13 25.93 -50.41
N GLN A 739 -20.12 25.80 -49.52
CA GLN A 739 -20.28 26.69 -48.37
C GLN A 739 -19.16 26.51 -47.34
N ARG A 740 -18.78 27.61 -46.69
CA ARG A 740 -17.76 27.61 -45.64
C ARG A 740 -18.32 27.01 -44.36
N LEU A 741 -17.57 26.09 -43.76
CA LEU A 741 -17.88 25.55 -42.44
C LEU A 741 -17.57 26.58 -41.35
N ASN A 742 -18.46 26.71 -40.36
CA ASN A 742 -18.22 27.51 -39.16
C ASN A 742 -17.32 26.72 -38.18
N ILE A 743 -16.03 26.60 -38.52
CA ILE A 743 -15.02 25.91 -37.72
C ILE A 743 -14.65 26.79 -36.54
N ARG A 744 -14.81 26.27 -35.32
CA ARG A 744 -14.62 27.03 -34.09
C ARG A 744 -13.35 26.59 -33.37
N PRO A 745 -12.64 27.49 -32.68
CA PRO A 745 -11.58 27.10 -31.76
C PRO A 745 -12.17 26.56 -30.46
N HIS A 746 -11.52 25.56 -29.87
CA HIS A 746 -11.76 25.23 -28.48
C HIS A 746 -11.21 26.35 -27.59
N TRP A 747 -12.09 27.10 -26.93
CA TRP A 747 -11.76 28.33 -26.19
C TRP A 747 -10.64 28.22 -25.14
N ALA A 748 -10.36 27.03 -24.60
CA ALA A 748 -9.34 26.81 -23.56
C ALA A 748 -7.96 26.33 -24.08
N LYS A 749 -7.51 26.80 -25.25
CA LYS A 749 -6.21 26.44 -25.87
C LYS A 749 -5.37 27.68 -26.20
N GLU A 750 -4.17 27.47 -26.76
CA GLU A 750 -3.26 28.55 -27.14
C GLU A 750 -3.67 29.16 -28.50
N TRP A 751 -4.16 30.40 -28.50
CA TRP A 751 -4.71 31.06 -29.70
C TRP A 751 -4.04 32.37 -30.06
N GLN A 752 -3.28 32.95 -29.15
CA GLN A 752 -2.76 34.32 -29.25
C GLN A 752 -1.88 34.52 -30.48
N GLN A 753 -1.16 33.47 -30.88
CA GLN A 753 -0.17 33.51 -31.95
C GLN A 753 -0.76 33.25 -33.35
N PHE A 754 -1.98 32.74 -33.46
CA PHE A 754 -2.53 32.26 -34.74
C PHE A 754 -3.47 33.28 -35.41
N LYS A 755 -3.61 33.14 -36.73
CA LYS A 755 -4.46 33.99 -37.58
C LYS A 755 -5.39 33.17 -38.45
N VAL A 756 -6.55 33.74 -38.79
CA VAL A 756 -7.51 33.21 -39.77
C VAL A 756 -7.82 34.31 -40.76
N ASP A 757 -7.68 34.03 -42.05
CA ASP A 757 -7.89 35.01 -43.13
C ASP A 757 -7.12 36.33 -42.90
N GLY A 758 -5.93 36.23 -42.30
CA GLY A 758 -5.07 37.37 -41.97
C GLY A 758 -5.44 38.15 -40.71
N ARG A 759 -6.54 37.82 -40.02
CA ARG A 759 -6.97 38.44 -38.76
C ARG A 759 -6.57 37.60 -37.54
N PRO A 760 -6.31 38.20 -36.36
CA PRO A 760 -6.06 37.45 -35.13
C PRO A 760 -7.18 36.45 -34.84
N PHE A 761 -6.84 35.22 -34.43
CA PHE A 761 -7.83 34.18 -34.18
C PHE A 761 -8.89 34.58 -33.15
N ARG A 762 -8.49 35.39 -32.14
CA ARG A 762 -9.41 35.93 -31.13
C ARG A 762 -10.49 36.83 -31.71
N GLU A 763 -10.16 37.64 -32.71
CA GLU A 763 -11.12 38.48 -33.41
C GLU A 763 -12.14 37.59 -34.16
N TYR A 764 -11.66 36.55 -34.84
CA TYR A 764 -12.50 35.56 -35.52
C TYR A 764 -13.43 34.81 -34.54
N LEU A 765 -12.92 34.42 -33.37
CA LEU A 765 -13.69 33.78 -32.30
C LEU A 765 -14.85 34.70 -31.85
N LYS A 766 -14.53 35.96 -31.56
CA LYS A 766 -15.47 36.94 -31.01
C LYS A 766 -16.50 37.42 -32.03
N THR A 767 -16.12 37.59 -33.29
CA THR A 767 -16.96 38.22 -34.31
C THR A 767 -17.71 37.23 -35.18
N GLU A 768 -17.08 36.10 -35.56
CA GLU A 768 -17.64 35.16 -36.54
C GLU A 768 -18.09 33.83 -35.90
N CYS A 769 -17.34 33.27 -34.95
CA CYS A 769 -17.66 31.97 -34.35
C CYS A 769 -18.75 32.04 -33.27
N TYR A 770 -18.53 32.90 -32.27
CA TYR A 770 -19.28 32.93 -31.01
C TYR A 770 -19.96 34.27 -30.73
N GLY A 771 -19.96 35.25 -31.65
CA GLY A 771 -20.45 36.60 -31.37
C GLY A 771 -21.86 36.67 -30.79
N ASP A 772 -22.82 35.96 -31.40
CA ASP A 772 -24.18 35.86 -30.86
C ASP A 772 -24.27 35.06 -29.56
N ALA A 773 -23.48 33.97 -29.47
CA ALA A 773 -23.44 33.12 -28.29
C ALA A 773 -22.88 33.87 -27.07
N ILE A 774 -21.84 34.67 -27.23
CA ILE A 774 -21.23 35.52 -26.22
C ILE A 774 -22.23 36.57 -25.72
N ARG A 775 -22.90 37.28 -26.63
CA ARG A 775 -23.94 38.26 -26.26
C ARG A 775 -25.05 37.61 -25.44
N GLN A 776 -25.51 36.43 -25.86
CA GLN A 776 -26.54 35.70 -25.13
C GLN A 776 -26.03 35.17 -23.78
N PHE A 777 -24.81 34.64 -23.74
CA PHE A 777 -24.15 34.17 -22.52
C PHE A 777 -24.05 35.30 -21.50
N ASN A 778 -23.57 36.48 -21.90
CA ASN A 778 -23.47 37.66 -21.03
C ASN A 778 -24.84 38.10 -20.49
N SER A 779 -25.88 38.07 -21.32
CA SER A 779 -27.26 38.37 -20.89
C SER A 779 -27.79 37.36 -19.87
N VAL A 780 -27.56 36.06 -20.08
CA VAL A 780 -27.99 34.99 -19.16
C VAL A 780 -27.21 35.06 -17.86
N LEU A 781 -25.89 35.29 -17.93
CA LEU A 781 -25.02 35.42 -16.77
C LEU A 781 -25.44 36.61 -15.90
N ALA A 782 -25.78 37.76 -16.50
CA ALA A 782 -26.31 38.91 -15.78
C ALA A 782 -27.62 38.61 -15.04
N LYS A 783 -28.54 37.88 -15.68
CA LYS A 783 -29.82 37.46 -15.08
C LYS A 783 -29.61 36.51 -13.89
N ILE A 784 -28.68 35.56 -14.02
CA ILE A 784 -28.31 34.64 -12.93
C ILE A 784 -27.74 35.43 -11.75
N GLY A 785 -26.81 36.36 -12.02
CA GLY A 785 -26.21 37.20 -10.98
C GLY A 785 -27.24 38.04 -10.23
N GLN A 786 -28.14 38.70 -10.95
CA GLN A 786 -29.22 39.46 -10.34
C GLN A 786 -30.08 38.60 -9.40
N LYS A 787 -30.37 37.35 -9.77
CA LYS A 787 -31.13 36.41 -8.93
C LYS A 787 -30.35 35.95 -7.69
N GLN A 788 -29.03 35.89 -7.78
CA GLN A 788 -28.15 35.37 -6.74
C GLN A 788 -27.46 36.46 -5.89
N GLY A 789 -27.73 37.73 -6.17
CA GLY A 789 -27.21 38.85 -5.39
C GLY A 789 -25.78 39.28 -5.73
N TRP A 790 -25.28 38.95 -6.92
CA TRP A 790 -23.97 39.39 -7.41
C TRP A 790 -24.07 40.03 -8.81
N GLN A 791 -23.11 40.89 -9.17
CA GLN A 791 -23.05 41.57 -10.46
C GLN A 791 -21.93 41.00 -11.33
N ARG A 792 -21.97 41.25 -12.65
CA ARG A 792 -20.88 40.84 -13.56
C ARG A 792 -19.53 41.45 -13.18
N GLN A 793 -19.52 42.59 -12.48
CA GLN A 793 -18.32 43.20 -11.94
C GLN A 793 -17.65 42.36 -10.85
N ASP A 794 -18.45 41.66 -10.04
CA ASP A 794 -17.94 40.74 -9.03
C ASP A 794 -17.27 39.53 -9.70
N LEU A 795 -17.86 39.03 -10.80
CA LEU A 795 -17.24 37.98 -11.60
C LEU A 795 -15.94 38.42 -12.25
N LYS A 796 -15.89 39.64 -12.80
CA LYS A 796 -14.64 40.20 -13.34
C LYS A 796 -13.56 40.25 -12.27
N ARG A 797 -13.87 40.75 -11.06
CA ARG A 797 -12.91 40.78 -9.94
C ARG A 797 -12.36 39.41 -9.55
N MET A 798 -13.17 38.36 -9.67
CA MET A 798 -12.79 37.00 -9.25
C MET A 798 -12.12 36.18 -10.35
N PHE A 799 -12.53 36.36 -11.60
CA PHE A 799 -12.21 35.46 -12.71
C PHE A 799 -11.59 36.18 -13.93
N SER A 800 -11.29 37.48 -13.82
CA SER A 800 -10.60 38.24 -14.87
C SER A 800 -9.29 37.56 -15.27
N ASN A 801 -9.10 37.51 -16.57
CA ASN A 801 -7.86 37.17 -17.27
C ASN A 801 -7.98 37.75 -18.68
N ASP A 802 -6.85 37.88 -19.39
CA ASP A 802 -6.81 38.53 -20.71
C ASP A 802 -7.85 38.00 -21.71
N LEU A 803 -8.17 36.70 -21.67
CA LEU A 803 -9.15 36.10 -22.58
C LEU A 803 -10.58 36.41 -22.16
N PHE A 804 -10.91 36.26 -20.88
CA PHE A 804 -12.25 36.57 -20.37
C PHE A 804 -12.54 38.06 -20.41
N ASP A 805 -11.54 38.91 -20.20
CA ASP A 805 -11.73 40.35 -20.27
C ASP A 805 -12.12 40.78 -21.69
N GLU A 806 -11.47 40.23 -22.71
CA GLU A 806 -11.75 40.51 -24.13
C GLU A 806 -13.06 39.87 -24.64
N LEU A 807 -13.35 38.63 -24.22
CA LEU A 807 -14.53 37.90 -24.71
C LEU A 807 -15.80 38.18 -23.90
N VAL A 808 -15.68 38.32 -22.59
CA VAL A 808 -16.81 38.26 -21.65
C VAL A 808 -16.97 39.58 -20.88
N PHE A 809 -15.94 40.38 -20.64
CA PHE A 809 -16.02 41.56 -19.76
C PHE A 809 -15.67 42.92 -20.39
N GLU A 810 -15.50 42.98 -21.71
CA GLU A 810 -15.07 44.19 -22.44
C GLU A 810 -16.12 45.32 -22.38
N ASP A 811 -17.40 44.97 -22.23
CA ASP A 811 -18.53 45.89 -22.08
C ASP A 811 -18.78 46.32 -20.62
N ILE A 812 -17.88 45.99 -19.69
CA ILE A 812 -17.99 46.32 -18.28
C ILE A 812 -16.90 47.33 -17.90
N ASP A 813 -17.29 48.61 -17.84
CA ASP A 813 -16.46 49.68 -17.30
C ASP A 813 -16.17 49.43 -15.81
N LEU A 814 -14.94 49.74 -15.38
CA LEU A 814 -14.40 49.43 -14.06
C LEU A 814 -14.97 50.28 -12.92
#